data_AF-A0A167G8L1-F1
#
_entry.id   AF-A0A167G8L1-F1
#
_cell.length_a   1.000
_cell.length_b   1.000
_cell.length_c   1.000
_cell.angle_alpha   90.00
_cell.angle_beta   90.00
_cell.angle_gamma   90.00
#
_symmetry.space_group_name_H-M   'P 1'
#
loop_
_entity.id
_entity.type
_entity.pdbx_description
1 polymer ?
#
loop_
_entity_poly.entity_id
_entity_poly.type
_entity_poly.pdbx_seq_one_letter_code
_entity_poly.pdbx_strand_id
1 'polypeptide(L)'
;KANIHLSVDEVKKLDSIMLAAYDLWAGNSPWEDGFFRSHDAFSVTLKFGQDNPIAATREAWENFQTTWERLYAFPKIGRFVCALATVQCVKTADGTECAVLCHYDRLKEAFAGSGRNGPTFYPLGFTKVGCNAQANCLPNYFAGILTEINNKHSARILNAEGEEVQGPPVGQCIKFQGYSAQKKVYRNSSAEHEIGGGLDAAVLGACGSGGANDEKIKRHMRALEVQSSYDKTASRITQGTGSLGLRSEMELVIYPERLREEDRTGSFVVRKLLKPMSAVYFKPETATPFQASLLVLRPGVYPSLLLDAGYYWAKRARRLWKMAMKITKNGVLYCPWYLVEEIAICLRNAAFAQTGDMRLLSSTVHKAASLWDTIRTNGIPTMHPLFWPNGPTGRISAEQWPKPPSGGVRASVAYSAIQFHFGKEAADMYRRRFEMEFQMDMIEQSGTSNGTQLRHVAAVQIFEVYQQDIQNKTRAATMSLLKKEKDALEKIIDPAGRSALERTILRRKTALIAWEGEGYPLDKQRGYSFITRMLSTASGLVPNFPVSASHPKVQSTLLVERLLKMAQGQLTPGAPLFGKRMMNPKAVTETAIERLTRGFPVQIHAEQLQWMAEEMCKTLARANIDIIPWTATHGQWANASHWTWIGHALPSKQGEAEYLPHDEEDAEELRLQTQRQKDNPSPHGWSATVPNALWSIDIHRTTISSEMHNGFEQLGKAGGKKTNGMNYKGLYEHLLHLFERDITTPVHRYILFCATLLCKIFPRHQYQVSNPNAPYATVADGNKIIRAMVMIPATKKTGTGHVRIMSASFIAWVTYNLYEQQGFVKQRFGIEEGLICSMVEDANKKTADHAVYWGLFAAWGFHSLRSTIPSLNPLALYTHKPL
;
A
#
# COMPACT_ATOMS: atom_id res chain seq x y z
N LYS A 1 5.71 -38.34 -34.68
CA LYS A 1 5.69 -36.86 -34.48
C LYS A 1 6.37 -36.56 -33.15
N ALA A 2 7.62 -36.07 -33.16
CA ALA A 2 8.33 -35.75 -31.92
C ALA A 2 7.79 -34.44 -31.36
N ASN A 3 7.26 -34.46 -30.14
CA ASN A 3 6.81 -33.26 -29.45
C ASN A 3 8.05 -32.51 -28.93
N ILE A 4 8.37 -31.37 -29.54
CA ILE A 4 9.44 -30.50 -29.08
C ILE A 4 8.89 -29.67 -27.92
N HIS A 5 9.37 -29.96 -26.70
CA HIS A 5 9.01 -29.22 -25.50
C HIS A 5 10.08 -28.16 -25.21
N LEU A 6 9.83 -26.91 -25.60
CA LEU A 6 10.72 -25.78 -25.30
C LEU A 6 10.40 -25.20 -23.92
N SER A 7 11.42 -24.91 -23.12
CA SER A 7 11.25 -24.13 -21.90
C SER A 7 10.99 -22.64 -22.20
N VAL A 8 10.42 -21.90 -21.24
CA VAL A 8 10.13 -20.46 -21.40
C VAL A 8 11.37 -19.64 -21.77
N ASP A 9 12.54 -19.98 -21.22
CA ASP A 9 13.79 -19.28 -21.53
C ASP A 9 14.32 -19.65 -22.93
N GLU A 10 14.09 -20.88 -23.37
CA GLU A 10 14.40 -21.29 -24.75
C GLU A 10 13.47 -20.64 -25.75
N VAL A 11 12.18 -20.48 -25.43
CA VAL A 11 11.25 -19.69 -26.24
C VAL A 11 11.70 -18.25 -26.34
N LYS A 12 12.10 -17.60 -25.23
CA LYS A 12 12.61 -16.22 -25.26
C LYS A 12 13.92 -16.05 -26.04
N LYS A 13 14.81 -17.03 -25.90
CA LYS A 13 16.10 -17.02 -26.60
C LYS A 13 15.90 -17.30 -28.09
N LEU A 14 15.01 -18.23 -28.43
CA LEU A 14 14.57 -18.48 -29.79
C LEU A 14 13.90 -17.25 -30.37
N ASP A 15 13.03 -16.57 -29.63
CA ASP A 15 12.39 -15.31 -30.03
C ASP A 15 13.43 -14.21 -30.27
N SER A 16 14.41 -14.04 -29.37
CA SER A 16 15.49 -13.06 -29.55
C SER A 16 16.39 -13.38 -30.75
N ILE A 17 16.70 -14.67 -30.96
CA ILE A 17 17.48 -15.14 -32.12
C ILE A 17 16.66 -14.96 -33.39
N MET A 18 15.38 -15.33 -33.37
CA MET A 18 14.46 -15.16 -34.49
C MET A 18 14.32 -13.70 -34.83
N LEU A 19 14.14 -12.79 -33.87
CA LEU A 19 14.04 -11.34 -34.11
C LEU A 19 15.35 -10.76 -34.66
N ALA A 20 16.50 -11.09 -34.05
CA ALA A 20 17.79 -10.61 -34.52
C ALA A 20 18.18 -11.20 -35.89
N ALA A 21 17.80 -12.45 -36.14
CA ALA A 21 17.99 -13.10 -37.43
C ALA A 21 16.90 -12.71 -38.43
N TYR A 22 15.75 -12.20 -38.01
CA TYR A 22 14.62 -11.89 -38.90
C TYR A 22 15.00 -10.76 -39.83
N ASP A 23 15.61 -9.69 -39.33
CA ASP A 23 16.04 -8.58 -40.20
C ASP A 23 17.14 -9.05 -41.16
N LEU A 24 18.04 -9.92 -40.72
CA LEU A 24 19.11 -10.49 -41.54
C LEU A 24 18.56 -11.50 -42.56
N TRP A 25 17.59 -12.32 -42.18
CA TRP A 25 16.97 -13.35 -43.01
C TRP A 25 15.93 -12.76 -43.96
N ALA A 26 15.18 -11.74 -43.54
CA ALA A 26 14.27 -11.00 -44.40
C ALA A 26 15.06 -10.12 -45.39
N GLY A 27 16.16 -9.50 -44.92
CA GLY A 27 17.05 -8.70 -45.79
C GLY A 27 17.87 -9.52 -46.78
N ASN A 28 18.15 -10.80 -46.48
CA ASN A 28 18.90 -11.72 -47.37
C ASN A 28 18.03 -12.83 -47.98
N SER A 29 16.73 -12.88 -47.67
CA SER A 29 15.84 -13.85 -48.29
C SER A 29 15.68 -13.47 -49.76
N PRO A 30 15.74 -14.42 -50.69
CA PRO A 30 15.55 -14.17 -52.13
C PRO A 30 14.09 -13.84 -52.47
N TRP A 31 13.30 -13.45 -51.46
CA TRP A 31 11.94 -13.01 -51.62
C TRP A 31 11.97 -11.59 -52.18
N GLU A 32 12.24 -11.50 -53.47
CA GLU A 32 11.41 -10.59 -54.23
C GLU A 32 9.95 -10.94 -53.91
N ASP A 33 9.10 -9.92 -53.96
CA ASP A 33 7.65 -9.93 -53.82
C ASP A 33 6.94 -11.21 -54.36
N GLY A 34 7.56 -11.95 -55.30
CA GLY A 34 7.23 -13.28 -55.81
C GLY A 34 6.77 -14.35 -54.80
N PHE A 35 7.38 -14.51 -53.62
CA PHE A 35 6.90 -15.52 -52.64
C PHE A 35 5.50 -15.17 -52.10
N PHE A 36 5.29 -13.91 -51.71
CA PHE A 36 3.98 -13.42 -51.27
C PHE A 36 3.00 -13.17 -52.43
N ARG A 37 3.49 -12.98 -53.66
CA ARG A 37 2.68 -12.97 -54.89
C ARG A 37 2.23 -14.36 -55.34
N SER A 38 2.99 -15.42 -54.98
CA SER A 38 2.66 -16.82 -55.30
C SER A 38 1.83 -17.51 -54.22
N HIS A 39 1.70 -16.91 -53.04
CA HIS A 39 0.92 -17.45 -51.93
C HIS A 39 -0.09 -16.39 -51.46
N ASP A 40 -1.37 -16.63 -51.74
CA ASP A 40 -2.43 -15.70 -51.33
C ASP A 40 -2.66 -15.73 -49.82
N ALA A 41 -2.98 -14.56 -49.24
CA ALA A 41 -3.30 -14.45 -47.82
C ALA A 41 -4.63 -15.18 -47.51
N PHE A 42 -4.57 -16.25 -46.71
CA PHE A 42 -5.77 -16.96 -46.26
C PHE A 42 -6.65 -16.13 -45.30
N SER A 43 -6.05 -15.23 -44.53
CA SER A 43 -6.73 -14.39 -43.54
C SER A 43 -6.23 -12.96 -43.63
N VAL A 44 -7.14 -12.00 -43.77
CA VAL A 44 -6.80 -10.58 -43.86
C VAL A 44 -7.38 -9.84 -42.65
N THR A 45 -6.54 -9.11 -41.90
CA THR A 45 -7.00 -8.29 -40.76
C THR A 45 -6.95 -6.82 -41.13
N LEU A 46 -8.06 -6.12 -40.94
CA LEU A 46 -8.27 -4.75 -41.37
C LEU A 46 -8.79 -3.91 -40.21
N LYS A 47 -8.18 -2.76 -39.98
CA LYS A 47 -8.44 -1.89 -38.83
C LYS A 47 -8.89 -0.50 -39.26
N PHE A 48 -10.18 -0.36 -39.54
CA PHE A 48 -10.78 0.91 -39.92
C PHE A 48 -11.21 1.70 -38.67
N GLY A 49 -10.93 3.01 -38.66
CA GLY A 49 -11.00 3.91 -37.52
C GLY A 49 -9.83 3.84 -36.52
N GLN A 50 -8.88 2.92 -36.74
CA GLN A 50 -7.61 2.85 -36.01
C GLN A 50 -6.46 3.35 -36.88
N ASP A 51 -6.21 2.66 -37.99
CA ASP A 51 -5.07 2.90 -38.88
C ASP A 51 -5.51 3.57 -40.19
N ASN A 52 -6.76 3.39 -40.58
CA ASN A 52 -7.38 4.02 -41.75
C ASN A 52 -8.74 4.60 -41.37
N PRO A 53 -9.12 5.83 -41.76
CA PRO A 53 -10.43 6.37 -41.42
C PRO A 53 -11.57 5.53 -42.02
N ILE A 54 -12.70 5.39 -41.29
CA ILE A 54 -13.94 4.90 -41.91
C ILE A 54 -14.43 5.95 -42.89
N ALA A 55 -14.80 5.53 -44.10
CA ALA A 55 -15.36 6.41 -45.11
C ALA A 55 -16.57 7.18 -44.56
N ALA A 56 -16.46 8.51 -44.51
CA ALA A 56 -17.53 9.39 -44.04
C ALA A 56 -18.41 9.92 -45.19
N THR A 57 -17.85 9.98 -46.41
CA THR A 57 -18.54 10.49 -47.61
C THR A 57 -18.88 9.37 -48.58
N ARG A 58 -19.82 9.63 -49.48
CA ARG A 58 -20.17 8.69 -50.56
C ARG A 58 -18.95 8.34 -51.41
N GLU A 59 -18.19 9.36 -51.82
CA GLU A 59 -16.96 9.20 -52.60
C GLU A 59 -15.92 8.35 -51.86
N ALA A 60 -15.72 8.57 -50.56
CA ALA A 60 -14.80 7.75 -49.76
C ALA A 60 -15.26 6.28 -49.72
N TRP A 61 -16.56 6.00 -49.66
CA TRP A 61 -17.09 4.63 -49.72
C TRP A 61 -16.92 4.00 -51.11
N GLU A 62 -17.01 4.80 -52.18
CA GLU A 62 -16.78 4.34 -53.56
C GLU A 62 -15.29 4.02 -53.78
N ASN A 63 -14.39 4.91 -53.36
CA ASN A 63 -12.94 4.67 -53.37
C ASN A 63 -12.55 3.45 -52.53
N PHE A 64 -13.21 3.26 -51.38
CA PHE A 64 -12.99 2.10 -50.52
C PHE A 64 -13.43 0.78 -51.17
N GLN A 65 -14.56 0.77 -51.89
CA GLN A 65 -15.00 -0.38 -52.71
C GLN A 65 -13.96 -0.72 -53.78
N THR A 66 -13.58 0.27 -54.60
CA THR A 66 -12.58 0.09 -55.68
C THR A 66 -11.24 -0.40 -55.15
N THR A 67 -10.84 0.07 -53.97
CA THR A 67 -9.60 -0.36 -53.32
C THR A 67 -9.63 -1.83 -52.92
N TRP A 68 -10.72 -2.29 -52.30
CA TRP A 68 -10.87 -3.70 -51.93
C TRP A 68 -10.94 -4.63 -53.14
N GLU A 69 -11.64 -4.20 -54.20
CA GLU A 69 -11.73 -4.95 -55.46
C GLU A 69 -10.35 -5.16 -56.09
N ARG A 70 -9.49 -4.13 -56.03
CA ARG A 70 -8.13 -4.18 -56.58
C ARG A 70 -7.16 -4.99 -55.72
N LEU A 71 -7.28 -4.91 -54.40
CA LEU A 71 -6.26 -5.44 -53.48
C LEU A 71 -6.45 -6.93 -53.15
N TYR A 72 -7.67 -7.45 -53.23
CA TYR A 72 -7.99 -8.74 -52.64
C TYR A 72 -8.62 -9.70 -53.66
N ALA A 73 -7.98 -10.86 -53.84
CA ALA A 73 -8.57 -11.97 -54.57
C ALA A 73 -9.53 -12.75 -53.67
N PHE A 74 -10.78 -12.30 -53.58
CA PHE A 74 -11.82 -12.83 -52.69
C PHE A 74 -12.00 -14.36 -52.69
N PRO A 75 -11.96 -15.06 -53.85
CA PRO A 75 -12.07 -16.52 -53.87
C PRO A 75 -10.96 -17.26 -53.11
N LYS A 76 -9.82 -16.61 -52.89
CA LYS A 76 -8.62 -17.18 -52.24
C LYS A 76 -8.52 -16.84 -50.75
N ILE A 77 -9.39 -15.96 -50.25
CA ILE A 77 -9.37 -15.50 -48.86
C ILE A 77 -10.41 -16.28 -48.06
N GLY A 78 -9.95 -17.06 -47.09
CA GLY A 78 -10.83 -17.82 -46.20
C GLY A 78 -11.60 -16.94 -45.22
N ARG A 79 -10.99 -15.84 -44.74
CA ARG A 79 -11.68 -14.88 -43.86
C ARG A 79 -11.07 -13.47 -43.85
N PHE A 80 -11.93 -12.50 -43.59
CA PHE A 80 -11.56 -11.14 -43.20
C PHE A 80 -11.89 -10.90 -41.75
N VAL A 81 -10.98 -10.27 -40.99
CA VAL A 81 -11.23 -9.75 -39.66
C VAL A 81 -11.25 -8.23 -39.74
N CYS A 82 -12.42 -7.62 -39.62
CA CYS A 82 -12.62 -6.18 -39.77
C CYS A 82 -12.94 -5.54 -38.42
N ALA A 83 -12.05 -4.68 -37.93
CA ALA A 83 -12.35 -3.76 -36.85
C ALA A 83 -12.91 -2.45 -37.44
N LEU A 84 -14.14 -2.10 -37.09
CA LEU A 84 -14.80 -0.86 -37.47
C LEU A 84 -14.92 0.03 -36.23
N ALA A 85 -14.01 0.99 -36.08
CA ALA A 85 -14.02 1.98 -35.02
C ALA A 85 -14.55 3.34 -35.50
N THR A 86 -15.49 3.93 -34.77
CA THR A 86 -16.03 5.27 -35.05
C THR A 86 -15.99 6.09 -33.77
N VAL A 87 -15.58 7.35 -33.89
CA VAL A 87 -15.64 8.32 -32.78
C VAL A 87 -16.87 9.19 -32.97
N GLN A 88 -17.80 9.14 -32.02
CA GLN A 88 -18.99 9.96 -31.98
C GLN A 88 -18.71 11.22 -31.15
N CYS A 89 -18.65 12.36 -31.84
CA CYS A 89 -18.45 13.67 -31.22
C CYS A 89 -19.78 14.42 -31.16
N VAL A 90 -20.01 15.12 -30.06
CA VAL A 90 -21.11 16.07 -29.91
C VAL A 90 -20.51 17.44 -29.66
N LYS A 91 -21.06 18.48 -30.29
CA LYS A 91 -20.63 19.87 -30.09
C LYS A 91 -21.82 20.73 -29.69
N THR A 92 -21.58 21.74 -28.86
CA THR A 92 -22.54 22.82 -28.59
C THR A 92 -22.66 23.75 -29.81
N ALA A 93 -23.63 24.68 -29.77
CA ALA A 93 -23.88 25.61 -30.87
C ALA A 93 -22.69 26.53 -31.20
N ASP A 94 -21.84 26.83 -30.21
CA ASP A 94 -20.60 27.60 -30.35
C ASP A 94 -19.40 26.75 -30.85
N GLY A 95 -19.61 25.46 -31.12
CA GLY A 95 -18.58 24.54 -31.62
C GLY A 95 -17.74 23.85 -30.54
N THR A 96 -17.99 24.10 -29.24
CA THR A 96 -17.27 23.44 -28.14
C THR A 96 -17.64 21.95 -28.06
N GLU A 97 -16.65 21.06 -27.94
CA GLU A 97 -16.89 19.62 -27.85
C GLU A 97 -17.43 19.21 -26.47
N CYS A 98 -18.51 18.41 -26.47
CA CYS A 98 -19.08 17.76 -25.30
C CYS A 98 -18.48 16.37 -25.11
N ALA A 99 -18.37 15.92 -23.86
CA ALA A 99 -17.94 14.56 -23.61
C ALA A 99 -19.07 13.57 -23.79
N VAL A 100 -18.77 12.42 -24.41
CA VAL A 100 -19.76 11.37 -24.69
C VAL A 100 -19.30 10.05 -24.08
N LEU A 101 -20.13 9.47 -23.23
CA LEU A 101 -19.90 8.20 -22.53
C LEU A 101 -21.00 7.18 -22.87
N CYS A 102 -20.78 5.90 -22.54
CA CYS A 102 -21.87 4.94 -22.58
C CYS A 102 -22.76 5.11 -21.35
N HIS A 103 -24.08 5.12 -21.55
CA HIS A 103 -25.05 5.05 -20.46
C HIS A 103 -25.24 3.58 -20.03
N TYR A 104 -24.95 3.28 -18.76
CA TYR A 104 -24.93 1.92 -18.22
C TYR A 104 -26.25 1.16 -18.43
N ASP A 105 -27.37 1.68 -17.93
CA ASP A 105 -28.66 0.96 -17.98
C ASP A 105 -29.13 0.73 -19.43
N ARG A 106 -29.05 1.77 -20.26
CA ARG A 106 -29.43 1.71 -21.68
C ARG A 106 -28.58 0.75 -22.47
N LEU A 107 -27.26 0.74 -22.23
CA LEU A 107 -26.39 -0.21 -22.91
C LEU A 107 -26.62 -1.64 -22.40
N LYS A 108 -26.89 -1.83 -21.11
CA LYS A 108 -27.29 -3.13 -20.55
C LYS A 108 -28.59 -3.64 -21.17
N GLU A 109 -29.60 -2.79 -21.34
CA GLU A 109 -30.84 -3.10 -22.09
C GLU A 109 -30.53 -3.48 -23.53
N ALA A 110 -29.63 -2.75 -24.20
CA ALA A 110 -29.21 -3.06 -25.55
C ALA A 110 -28.45 -4.40 -25.67
N PHE A 111 -27.95 -4.96 -24.57
CA PHE A 111 -27.35 -6.30 -24.52
C PHE A 111 -28.29 -7.36 -23.92
N ALA A 112 -29.56 -7.05 -23.66
CA ALA A 112 -30.50 -8.01 -23.11
C ALA A 112 -30.59 -9.27 -24.01
N GLY A 113 -30.55 -10.45 -23.39
CA GLY A 113 -30.59 -11.75 -24.09
C GLY A 113 -29.23 -12.34 -24.49
N SER A 114 -28.12 -11.64 -24.27
CA SER A 114 -26.76 -12.10 -24.69
C SER A 114 -26.13 -13.22 -23.82
N GLY A 115 -26.79 -13.66 -22.75
CA GLY A 115 -26.37 -14.80 -21.93
C GLY A 115 -24.96 -14.68 -21.32
N ARG A 116 -24.18 -15.76 -21.34
CA ARG A 116 -22.80 -15.80 -20.78
C ARG A 116 -21.78 -14.93 -21.55
N ASN A 117 -22.12 -14.45 -22.75
CA ASN A 117 -21.29 -13.56 -23.55
C ASN A 117 -21.59 -12.07 -23.30
N GLY A 118 -22.36 -11.77 -22.25
CA GLY A 118 -22.80 -10.42 -21.92
C GLY A 118 -21.68 -9.41 -21.67
N PRO A 119 -22.02 -8.12 -21.68
CA PRO A 119 -21.05 -7.04 -21.56
C PRO A 119 -20.40 -6.96 -20.17
N THR A 120 -19.12 -6.63 -20.16
CA THR A 120 -18.41 -6.10 -18.99
C THR A 120 -18.43 -4.59 -19.04
N PHE A 121 -18.87 -3.95 -17.96
CA PHE A 121 -18.94 -2.51 -17.82
C PHE A 121 -17.86 -2.01 -16.85
N TYR A 122 -17.22 -0.90 -17.21
CA TYR A 122 -16.16 -0.25 -16.45
C TYR A 122 -16.63 1.16 -16.06
N PRO A 123 -17.07 1.36 -14.80
CA PRO A 123 -17.64 2.64 -14.37
C PRO A 123 -16.58 3.75 -14.37
N LEU A 124 -16.95 4.93 -14.86
CA LEU A 124 -16.05 6.09 -14.91
C LEU A 124 -16.40 7.07 -13.79
N GLY A 125 -15.39 7.61 -13.11
CA GLY A 125 -15.55 8.55 -12.01
C GLY A 125 -16.40 8.02 -10.86
N PHE A 126 -16.38 6.71 -10.62
CA PHE A 126 -17.27 6.04 -9.65
C PHE A 126 -18.77 6.20 -9.92
N THR A 127 -19.15 6.63 -11.11
CA THR A 127 -20.56 6.81 -11.46
C THR A 127 -21.22 5.46 -11.71
N LYS A 128 -22.50 5.37 -11.36
CA LYS A 128 -23.37 4.23 -11.72
C LYS A 128 -23.96 4.35 -13.13
N VAL A 129 -23.80 5.52 -13.76
CA VAL A 129 -24.47 5.88 -15.01
C VAL A 129 -23.50 5.88 -16.20
N GLY A 130 -22.32 6.49 -16.06
CA GLY A 130 -21.34 6.59 -17.13
C GLY A 130 -20.31 5.46 -17.07
N CYS A 131 -20.09 4.77 -18.18
CA CYS A 131 -19.15 3.65 -18.23
C CYS A 131 -18.42 3.54 -19.57
N ASN A 132 -17.35 2.73 -19.58
CA ASN A 132 -16.90 2.04 -20.79
C ASN A 132 -17.52 0.64 -20.80
N ALA A 133 -17.65 0.03 -21.97
CA ALA A 133 -18.18 -1.32 -22.13
C ALA A 133 -17.31 -2.16 -23.06
N GLN A 134 -17.26 -3.46 -22.80
CA GLN A 134 -16.65 -4.45 -23.66
C GLN A 134 -17.48 -5.73 -23.64
N ALA A 135 -17.77 -6.30 -24.80
CA ALA A 135 -18.51 -7.55 -24.93
C ALA A 135 -17.88 -8.42 -26.02
N ASN A 136 -18.13 -9.73 -25.96
CA ASN A 136 -17.80 -10.66 -27.05
C ASN A 136 -19.00 -10.87 -27.99
N CYS A 137 -19.92 -9.91 -28.01
CA CYS A 137 -21.11 -9.89 -28.85
C CYS A 137 -21.47 -8.44 -29.20
N LEU A 138 -22.43 -8.27 -30.10
CA LEU A 138 -22.95 -6.96 -30.48
C LEU A 138 -24.14 -6.56 -29.60
N PRO A 139 -24.33 -5.26 -29.33
CA PRO A 139 -25.62 -4.74 -28.89
C PRO A 139 -26.72 -5.08 -29.90
N ASN A 140 -27.96 -5.23 -29.45
CA ASN A 140 -29.11 -5.69 -30.23
C ASN A 140 -29.35 -4.87 -31.51
N TYR A 141 -29.13 -3.55 -31.47
CA TYR A 141 -29.25 -2.69 -32.66
C TYR A 141 -28.17 -2.96 -33.72
N PHE A 142 -27.00 -3.49 -33.36
CA PHE A 142 -26.00 -3.99 -34.31
C PHE A 142 -26.21 -5.46 -34.66
N ALA A 143 -26.61 -6.28 -33.68
CA ALA A 143 -26.87 -7.69 -33.86
C ALA A 143 -28.03 -7.94 -34.84
N GLY A 144 -29.07 -7.12 -34.79
CA GLY A 144 -30.20 -7.16 -35.74
C GLY A 144 -29.73 -6.92 -37.18
N ILE A 145 -28.89 -5.91 -37.41
CA ILE A 145 -28.33 -5.62 -38.74
C ILE A 145 -27.43 -6.77 -39.22
N LEU A 146 -26.56 -7.31 -38.36
CA LEU A 146 -25.73 -8.46 -38.72
C LEU A 146 -26.57 -9.69 -39.05
N THR A 147 -27.67 -9.90 -38.34
CA THR A 147 -28.62 -10.99 -38.59
C THR A 147 -29.32 -10.80 -39.94
N GLU A 148 -29.79 -9.59 -40.25
CA GLU A 148 -30.39 -9.28 -41.54
C GLU A 148 -29.40 -9.51 -42.69
N ILE A 149 -28.15 -9.05 -42.52
CA ILE A 149 -27.06 -9.28 -43.48
C ILE A 149 -26.86 -10.78 -43.71
N ASN A 150 -26.75 -11.56 -42.63
CA ASN A 150 -26.57 -13.00 -42.71
C ASN A 150 -27.75 -13.68 -43.40
N ASN A 151 -28.98 -13.32 -43.07
CA ASN A 151 -30.19 -13.89 -43.67
C ASN A 151 -30.31 -13.59 -45.16
N LYS A 152 -29.88 -12.40 -45.59
CA LYS A 152 -29.98 -11.97 -46.97
C LYS A 152 -28.88 -12.53 -47.86
N HIS A 153 -27.67 -12.64 -47.33
CA HIS A 153 -26.46 -12.81 -48.15
C HIS A 153 -25.73 -14.14 -47.94
N SER A 154 -26.12 -14.96 -46.95
CA SER A 154 -25.56 -16.31 -46.85
C SER A 154 -25.93 -17.15 -48.07
N ALA A 155 -24.96 -17.92 -48.55
CA ALA A 155 -25.18 -18.92 -49.58
C ALA A 155 -26.27 -19.89 -49.10
N ARG A 156 -27.11 -20.33 -50.03
CA ARG A 156 -28.06 -21.41 -49.77
C ARG A 156 -27.34 -22.74 -49.90
N ILE A 157 -27.68 -23.69 -49.03
CA ILE A 157 -27.11 -25.04 -49.03
C ILE A 157 -28.25 -26.04 -49.03
N LEU A 158 -28.02 -27.23 -49.57
CA LEU A 158 -28.98 -28.33 -49.44
C LEU A 158 -28.78 -28.99 -48.06
N ASN A 159 -29.87 -29.19 -47.31
CA ASN A 159 -29.84 -30.01 -46.10
C ASN A 159 -29.74 -31.51 -46.46
N ALA A 160 -29.69 -32.38 -45.44
CA ALA A 160 -29.59 -33.83 -45.66
C ALA A 160 -30.80 -34.40 -46.43
N GLU A 161 -31.91 -33.69 -46.39
CA GLU A 161 -33.18 -33.99 -47.05
C GLU A 161 -33.26 -33.42 -48.48
N GLY A 162 -32.22 -32.72 -48.94
CA GLY A 162 -32.17 -32.13 -50.28
C GLY A 162 -32.96 -30.82 -50.43
N GLU A 163 -33.43 -30.23 -49.33
CA GLU A 163 -34.11 -28.94 -49.32
C GLU A 163 -33.10 -27.79 -49.23
N GLU A 164 -33.38 -26.72 -49.96
CA GLU A 164 -32.56 -25.53 -49.95
C GLU A 164 -32.78 -24.73 -48.66
N VAL A 165 -31.83 -24.82 -47.74
CA VAL A 165 -31.82 -24.10 -46.46
C VAL A 165 -30.78 -22.97 -46.47
N GLN A 166 -30.89 -22.07 -45.50
CA GLN A 166 -29.89 -21.03 -45.30
C GLN A 166 -28.57 -21.67 -44.84
N GLY A 167 -27.48 -21.36 -45.54
CA GLY A 167 -26.14 -21.76 -45.15
C GLY A 167 -25.63 -21.04 -43.91
N PRO A 168 -24.39 -21.37 -43.47
CA PRO A 168 -23.79 -20.75 -42.30
C PRO A 168 -23.63 -19.23 -42.47
N PRO A 169 -23.66 -18.45 -41.37
CA PRO A 169 -23.63 -16.99 -41.43
C PRO A 169 -22.32 -16.48 -42.05
N VAL A 170 -22.45 -15.52 -42.96
CA VAL A 170 -21.34 -14.80 -43.62
C VAL A 170 -20.50 -14.02 -42.63
N GLY A 171 -21.15 -13.39 -41.65
CA GLY A 171 -20.53 -12.48 -40.69
C GLY A 171 -20.75 -12.92 -39.24
N GLN A 172 -19.73 -12.78 -38.40
CA GLN A 172 -19.78 -13.04 -36.96
C GLN A 172 -19.10 -11.92 -36.19
N CYS A 173 -19.57 -11.62 -34.98
CA CYS A 173 -18.88 -10.69 -34.08
C CYS A 173 -17.83 -11.44 -33.25
N ILE A 174 -16.62 -10.89 -33.19
CA ILE A 174 -15.61 -11.30 -32.22
C ILE A 174 -15.81 -10.52 -30.92
N LYS A 175 -15.99 -9.20 -31.06
CA LYS A 175 -15.91 -8.26 -29.95
C LYS A 175 -16.58 -6.94 -30.27
N PHE A 176 -17.10 -6.30 -29.23
CA PHE A 176 -17.54 -4.92 -29.22
C PHE A 176 -16.87 -4.18 -28.07
N GLN A 177 -16.46 -2.93 -28.30
CA GLN A 177 -15.94 -2.02 -27.28
C GLN A 177 -16.52 -0.62 -27.47
N GLY A 178 -17.07 -0.04 -26.41
CA GLY A 178 -17.46 1.37 -26.35
C GLY A 178 -16.69 2.05 -25.22
N TYR A 179 -15.85 3.03 -25.53
CA TYR A 179 -15.08 3.75 -24.52
C TYR A 179 -14.80 5.19 -24.89
N SER A 180 -14.63 6.06 -23.89
CA SER A 180 -14.28 7.47 -24.12
C SER A 180 -12.99 7.59 -24.94
N ALA A 181 -13.01 8.37 -26.02
CA ALA A 181 -11.85 8.60 -26.88
C ALA A 181 -10.70 9.30 -26.12
N GLN A 182 -11.04 10.07 -25.09
CA GLN A 182 -10.09 10.71 -24.18
C GLN A 182 -9.22 9.69 -23.41
N LYS A 183 -9.55 8.40 -23.42
CA LYS A 183 -8.70 7.33 -22.87
C LYS A 183 -7.26 7.39 -23.36
N LYS A 184 -7.02 7.82 -24.62
CA LYS A 184 -5.67 7.99 -25.17
C LYS A 184 -4.88 9.09 -24.48
N VAL A 185 -5.55 10.14 -23.98
CA VAL A 185 -4.92 11.31 -23.34
C VAL A 185 -4.23 10.93 -22.02
N TYR A 186 -4.89 10.13 -21.19
CA TYR A 186 -4.30 9.69 -19.91
C TYR A 186 -3.61 8.32 -20.00
N ARG A 187 -3.74 7.62 -21.13
CA ARG A 187 -3.11 6.32 -21.42
C ARG A 187 -2.74 6.22 -22.90
N ASN A 188 -1.54 6.68 -23.28
CA ASN A 188 -0.95 6.35 -24.58
C ASN A 188 -0.69 4.83 -24.69
N SER A 189 -0.26 4.20 -23.60
CA SER A 189 -0.06 2.75 -23.44
C SER A 189 -0.36 2.30 -22.00
N SER A 190 -0.56 1.00 -21.75
CA SER A 190 -0.68 0.46 -20.37
C SER A 190 0.46 0.88 -19.45
N ALA A 191 1.66 0.99 -20.02
CA ALA A 191 2.89 1.30 -19.31
C ALA A 191 2.97 2.77 -18.88
N GLU A 192 2.25 3.66 -19.57
CA GLU A 192 2.35 5.11 -19.37
C GLU A 192 1.31 5.70 -18.41
N HIS A 193 0.33 4.90 -17.96
CA HIS A 193 -0.59 5.34 -16.91
C HIS A 193 0.10 5.23 -15.55
N GLU A 194 0.94 6.21 -15.19
CA GLU A 194 1.82 6.14 -14.01
C GLU A 194 1.09 5.80 -12.70
N ILE A 195 -0.12 6.36 -12.48
CA ILE A 195 -0.97 6.02 -11.32
C ILE A 195 -1.39 4.55 -11.38
N GLY A 196 -1.87 4.09 -12.55
CA GLY A 196 -2.18 2.68 -12.80
C GLY A 196 -0.96 1.77 -12.73
N GLY A 197 0.24 2.30 -12.95
CA GLY A 197 1.51 1.61 -12.76
C GLY A 197 1.97 1.55 -11.30
N GLY A 198 1.36 2.34 -10.40
CA GLY A 198 1.67 2.36 -8.98
C GLY A 198 3.10 2.80 -8.66
N LEU A 199 3.66 3.74 -9.43
CA LEU A 199 5.08 4.14 -9.33
C LEU A 199 5.47 4.58 -7.91
N ASP A 200 4.67 5.40 -7.23
CA ASP A 200 4.98 5.89 -5.88
C ASP A 200 5.14 4.73 -4.88
N ALA A 201 4.19 3.80 -4.85
CA ALA A 201 4.29 2.62 -3.99
C ALA A 201 5.47 1.72 -4.39
N ALA A 202 5.75 1.59 -5.69
CA ALA A 202 6.87 0.81 -6.18
C ALA A 202 8.22 1.37 -5.71
N VAL A 203 8.40 2.69 -5.81
CA VAL A 203 9.60 3.40 -5.36
C VAL A 203 9.79 3.21 -3.86
N LEU A 204 8.74 3.36 -3.06
CA LEU A 204 8.82 3.16 -1.61
C LEU A 204 9.10 1.72 -1.21
N GLY A 205 8.50 0.74 -1.91
CA GLY A 205 8.77 -0.67 -1.69
C GLY A 205 10.20 -1.06 -2.03
N ALA A 206 10.86 -0.29 -2.90
CA ALA A 206 12.26 -0.47 -3.30
C ALA A 206 13.24 0.41 -2.51
N CYS A 207 12.81 1.39 -1.72
CA CYS A 207 13.69 2.19 -0.85
C CYS A 207 14.57 1.30 0.04
N GLY A 208 15.76 1.78 0.41
CA GLY A 208 16.75 0.99 1.15
C GLY A 208 17.43 -0.11 0.32
N SER A 209 16.94 -0.43 -0.89
CA SER A 209 17.63 -1.37 -1.77
C SER A 209 18.86 -0.73 -2.40
N GLY A 210 20.03 -1.33 -2.16
CA GLY A 210 21.30 -0.89 -2.73
C GLY A 210 21.55 -1.41 -4.16
N GLY A 211 22.70 -1.04 -4.74
CA GLY A 211 23.17 -1.56 -6.03
C GLY A 211 22.49 -0.93 -7.25
N ALA A 212 22.22 -1.74 -8.28
CA ALA A 212 21.73 -1.27 -9.58
C ALA A 212 20.37 -0.52 -9.54
N ASN A 213 19.58 -0.71 -8.49
CA ASN A 213 18.30 -0.03 -8.32
C ASN A 213 18.43 1.35 -7.65
N ASP A 214 19.52 1.65 -6.94
CA ASP A 214 19.65 2.87 -6.13
C ASP A 214 19.56 4.15 -6.99
N GLU A 215 20.28 4.20 -8.11
CA GLU A 215 20.18 5.32 -9.06
C GLU A 215 18.78 5.48 -9.65
N LYS A 216 18.12 4.35 -9.94
CA LYS A 216 16.76 4.34 -10.51
C LYS A 216 15.74 4.84 -9.49
N ILE A 217 15.86 4.42 -8.23
CA ILE A 217 15.05 4.90 -7.11
C ILE A 217 15.23 6.40 -6.95
N LYS A 218 16.47 6.89 -6.82
CA LYS A 218 16.78 8.32 -6.69
C LYS A 218 16.21 9.15 -7.84
N ARG A 219 16.30 8.66 -9.07
CA ARG A 219 15.72 9.32 -10.26
C ARG A 219 14.20 9.43 -10.16
N HIS A 220 13.52 8.34 -9.85
CA HIS A 220 12.06 8.35 -9.72
C HIS A 220 11.59 9.17 -8.51
N MET A 221 12.31 9.14 -7.39
CA MET A 221 12.02 9.97 -6.22
C MET A 221 12.07 11.46 -6.55
N ARG A 222 13.16 11.94 -7.19
CA ARG A 222 13.26 13.35 -7.63
C ARG A 222 12.10 13.73 -8.55
N ALA A 223 11.74 12.85 -9.47
CA ALA A 223 10.60 13.10 -10.37
C ALA A 223 9.27 13.21 -9.60
N LEU A 224 9.04 12.35 -8.60
CA LEU A 224 7.83 12.35 -7.76
C LEU A 224 7.80 13.51 -6.74
N GLU A 225 8.96 14.03 -6.35
CA GLU A 225 9.05 15.25 -5.54
C GLU A 225 8.58 16.46 -6.34
N VAL A 226 9.04 16.59 -7.59
CA VAL A 226 8.64 17.65 -8.52
C VAL A 226 7.15 17.56 -8.86
N GLN A 227 6.68 16.38 -9.26
CA GLN A 227 5.29 16.19 -9.68
C GLN A 227 4.82 14.78 -9.35
N SER A 228 3.73 14.65 -8.59
CA SER A 228 3.18 13.33 -8.25
C SER A 228 2.63 12.63 -9.49
N SER A 229 2.55 11.30 -9.47
CA SER A 229 1.94 10.55 -10.58
C SER A 229 0.48 10.95 -10.82
N TYR A 230 -0.23 11.39 -9.77
CA TYR A 230 -1.56 11.97 -9.92
C TYR A 230 -1.53 13.29 -10.68
N ASP A 231 -0.69 14.24 -10.24
CA ASP A 231 -0.63 15.57 -10.85
C ASP A 231 -0.19 15.49 -12.32
N LYS A 232 0.73 14.57 -12.67
CA LYS A 232 1.10 14.31 -14.08
C LYS A 232 -0.09 13.86 -14.91
N THR A 233 -0.87 12.91 -14.39
CA THR A 233 -2.06 12.41 -15.09
C THR A 233 -3.13 13.50 -15.17
N ALA A 234 -3.29 14.30 -14.12
CA ALA A 234 -4.20 15.44 -14.12
C ALA A 234 -3.82 16.48 -15.17
N SER A 235 -2.55 16.86 -15.27
CA SER A 235 -2.04 17.73 -16.32
C SER A 235 -2.32 17.17 -17.71
N ARG A 236 -2.16 15.85 -17.93
CA ARG A 236 -2.52 15.23 -19.22
C ARG A 236 -4.01 15.35 -19.50
N ILE A 237 -4.87 15.07 -18.52
CA ILE A 237 -6.33 15.15 -18.70
C ILE A 237 -6.77 16.58 -19.03
N THR A 238 -6.18 17.59 -18.39
CA THR A 238 -6.55 19.01 -18.59
C THR A 238 -5.93 19.62 -19.84
N GLN A 239 -4.70 19.24 -20.20
CA GLN A 239 -3.96 19.78 -21.35
C GLN A 239 -4.12 18.94 -22.62
N GLY A 240 -4.72 17.76 -22.53
CA GLY A 240 -4.81 16.82 -23.63
C GLY A 240 -5.71 17.31 -24.75
N THR A 241 -5.21 17.26 -25.98
CA THR A 241 -5.91 17.67 -27.20
C THR A 241 -6.73 16.55 -27.86
N GLY A 242 -7.03 15.48 -27.11
CA GLY A 242 -7.80 14.34 -27.63
C GLY A 242 -9.31 14.60 -27.64
N SER A 243 -10.03 13.98 -28.59
CA SER A 243 -11.48 14.07 -28.67
C SER A 243 -12.16 13.60 -27.36
N LEU A 244 -13.19 14.34 -26.96
CA LEU A 244 -14.07 14.00 -25.84
C LEU A 244 -15.21 13.04 -26.24
N GLY A 245 -15.29 12.68 -27.53
CA GLY A 245 -16.30 11.77 -28.05
C GLY A 245 -16.20 10.33 -27.51
N LEU A 246 -17.21 9.53 -27.83
CA LEU A 246 -17.21 8.10 -27.55
C LEU A 246 -16.59 7.38 -28.74
N ARG A 247 -15.63 6.50 -28.49
CA ARG A 247 -15.17 5.55 -29.49
C ARG A 247 -15.94 4.24 -29.36
N SER A 248 -16.68 3.90 -30.40
CA SER A 248 -17.36 2.61 -30.55
C SER A 248 -16.63 1.77 -31.61
N GLU A 249 -16.26 0.55 -31.24
CA GLU A 249 -15.48 -0.37 -32.06
C GLU A 249 -16.13 -1.74 -32.10
N MET A 250 -16.42 -2.23 -33.30
CA MET A 250 -16.90 -3.59 -33.53
C MET A 250 -15.86 -4.38 -34.33
N GLU A 251 -15.53 -5.57 -33.86
CA GLU A 251 -14.67 -6.52 -34.55
C GLU A 251 -15.55 -7.64 -35.15
N LEU A 252 -15.54 -7.73 -36.48
CA LEU A 252 -16.33 -8.69 -37.25
C LEU A 252 -15.41 -9.65 -38.01
N VAL A 253 -15.79 -10.92 -38.09
CA VAL A 253 -15.23 -11.87 -39.05
C VAL A 253 -16.20 -12.02 -40.22
N ILE A 254 -15.71 -11.90 -41.44
CA ILE A 254 -16.45 -12.14 -42.68
C ILE A 254 -15.82 -13.34 -43.38
N TYR A 255 -16.65 -14.29 -43.80
CA TYR A 255 -16.23 -15.51 -44.51
C TYR A 255 -16.69 -15.43 -45.98
N PRO A 256 -15.80 -15.06 -46.92
CA PRO A 256 -16.16 -14.94 -48.34
C PRO A 256 -16.75 -16.22 -48.92
N GLU A 257 -16.24 -17.38 -48.53
CA GLU A 257 -16.74 -18.69 -48.97
C GLU A 257 -18.22 -18.93 -48.65
N ARG A 258 -18.78 -18.22 -47.65
CA ARG A 258 -20.18 -18.34 -47.24
C ARG A 258 -21.11 -17.38 -47.97
N LEU A 259 -20.55 -16.47 -48.78
CA LEU A 259 -21.32 -15.68 -49.73
C LEU A 259 -21.66 -16.52 -50.97
N ARG A 260 -22.73 -16.12 -51.66
CA ARG A 260 -23.02 -16.59 -53.02
C ARG A 260 -21.86 -16.24 -53.94
N GLU A 261 -21.61 -17.06 -54.94
CA GLU A 261 -20.40 -16.94 -55.76
C GLU A 261 -20.31 -15.58 -56.47
N GLU A 262 -21.44 -15.08 -56.98
CA GLU A 262 -21.58 -13.77 -57.61
C GLU A 262 -21.35 -12.58 -56.66
N ASP A 263 -21.50 -12.81 -55.35
CA ASP A 263 -21.39 -11.79 -54.30
C ASP A 263 -19.97 -11.74 -53.68
N ARG A 264 -19.05 -12.63 -54.10
CA ARG A 264 -17.68 -12.71 -53.58
C ARG A 264 -16.76 -11.64 -54.18
N THR A 265 -17.13 -10.37 -54.00
CA THR A 265 -16.39 -9.21 -54.50
C THR A 265 -16.13 -8.18 -53.39
N GLY A 266 -15.09 -7.36 -53.57
CA GLY A 266 -14.73 -6.30 -52.62
C GLY A 266 -15.81 -5.22 -52.54
N SER A 267 -16.34 -4.85 -53.70
CA SER A 267 -17.46 -3.94 -53.84
C SER A 267 -18.68 -4.43 -53.05
N PHE A 268 -19.03 -5.71 -53.17
CA PHE A 268 -20.14 -6.28 -52.44
C PHE A 268 -19.89 -6.27 -50.92
N VAL A 269 -18.74 -6.75 -50.45
CA VAL A 269 -18.43 -6.79 -49.02
C VAL A 269 -18.47 -5.40 -48.39
N VAL A 270 -17.86 -4.41 -49.04
CA VAL A 270 -17.87 -3.03 -48.54
C VAL A 270 -19.28 -2.44 -48.56
N ARG A 271 -20.01 -2.57 -49.68
CA ARG A 271 -21.32 -1.91 -49.88
C ARG A 271 -22.47 -2.58 -49.14
N LYS A 272 -22.48 -3.91 -49.07
CA LYS A 272 -23.60 -4.73 -48.57
C LYS A 272 -23.36 -5.31 -47.19
N LEU A 273 -22.10 -5.43 -46.74
CA LEU A 273 -21.79 -5.96 -45.40
C LEU A 273 -21.29 -4.84 -44.47
N LEU A 274 -20.21 -4.13 -44.81
CA LEU A 274 -19.58 -3.17 -43.91
C LEU A 274 -20.35 -1.84 -43.80
N LYS A 275 -20.80 -1.27 -44.92
CA LYS A 275 -21.52 0.02 -44.94
C LYS A 275 -22.81 -0.02 -44.11
N PRO A 276 -23.69 -1.03 -44.19
CA PRO A 276 -24.87 -1.12 -43.34
C PRO A 276 -24.52 -1.20 -41.85
N MET A 277 -23.45 -1.92 -41.46
CA MET A 277 -23.00 -1.96 -40.07
C MET A 277 -22.60 -0.57 -39.54
N SER A 278 -21.97 0.26 -40.37
CA SER A 278 -21.64 1.65 -40.01
C SER A 278 -22.85 2.60 -39.99
N ALA A 279 -23.91 2.27 -40.73
CA ALA A 279 -25.07 3.14 -40.89
C ALA A 279 -25.85 3.37 -39.59
N VAL A 280 -25.78 2.40 -38.66
CA VAL A 280 -26.35 2.50 -37.31
C VAL A 280 -25.86 3.74 -36.54
N TYR A 281 -24.67 4.27 -36.87
CA TYR A 281 -24.18 5.48 -36.21
C TYR A 281 -24.80 6.77 -36.75
N PHE A 282 -25.30 6.78 -37.99
CA PHE A 282 -25.53 8.02 -38.75
C PHE A 282 -26.92 8.16 -39.35
N LYS A 283 -27.63 7.06 -39.66
CA LYS A 283 -28.96 7.13 -40.26
C LYS A 283 -30.02 7.36 -39.18
N PRO A 284 -30.88 8.40 -39.30
CA PRO A 284 -31.87 8.73 -38.27
C PRO A 284 -32.70 7.54 -37.79
N GLU A 285 -33.17 6.67 -38.70
CA GLU A 285 -34.06 5.55 -38.36
C GLU A 285 -33.36 4.49 -37.50
N THR A 286 -32.05 4.30 -37.69
CA THR A 286 -31.25 3.26 -37.01
C THR A 286 -30.34 3.81 -35.91
N ALA A 287 -30.13 5.12 -35.87
CA ALA A 287 -29.24 5.78 -34.92
C ALA A 287 -29.91 6.06 -33.58
N THR A 288 -31.23 6.23 -33.53
CA THR A 288 -31.95 6.54 -32.29
C THR A 288 -31.66 5.55 -31.15
N PRO A 289 -31.69 4.21 -31.35
CA PRO A 289 -31.39 3.26 -30.27
C PRO A 289 -29.94 3.35 -29.77
N PHE A 290 -29.01 3.57 -30.69
CA PHE A 290 -27.60 3.76 -30.36
C PHE A 290 -27.38 5.08 -29.60
N GLN A 291 -27.93 6.18 -30.09
CA GLN A 291 -27.85 7.51 -29.46
C GLN A 291 -28.50 7.52 -28.07
N ALA A 292 -29.61 6.80 -27.88
CA ALA A 292 -30.25 6.63 -26.58
C ALA A 292 -29.37 5.86 -25.57
N SER A 293 -28.35 5.13 -26.05
CA SER A 293 -27.36 4.44 -25.22
C SER A 293 -26.17 5.33 -24.85
N LEU A 294 -26.15 6.59 -25.29
CA LEU A 294 -25.09 7.56 -25.02
C LEU A 294 -25.48 8.53 -23.90
N LEU A 295 -24.49 8.93 -23.11
CA LEU A 295 -24.58 10.01 -22.14
C LEU A 295 -23.73 11.18 -22.64
N VAL A 296 -24.36 12.32 -22.91
CA VAL A 296 -23.67 13.56 -23.30
C VAL A 296 -23.52 14.46 -22.08
N LEU A 297 -22.28 14.80 -21.75
CA LEU A 297 -21.93 15.67 -20.63
C LEU A 297 -21.56 17.06 -21.16
N ARG A 298 -21.91 18.09 -20.38
CA ARG A 298 -21.52 19.48 -20.70
C ARG A 298 -19.98 19.60 -20.78
N PRO A 299 -19.47 20.56 -21.58
CA PRO A 299 -18.03 20.82 -21.64
C PRO A 299 -17.41 20.97 -20.25
N GLY A 300 -16.21 20.39 -20.05
CA GLY A 300 -15.47 20.42 -18.78
C GLY A 300 -15.92 19.42 -17.71
N VAL A 301 -17.18 18.94 -17.72
CA VAL A 301 -17.71 18.05 -16.67
C VAL A 301 -16.96 16.73 -16.59
N TYR A 302 -16.63 16.12 -17.73
CA TYR A 302 -15.99 14.81 -17.74
C TYR A 302 -14.53 14.83 -17.24
N PRO A 303 -13.65 15.75 -17.71
CA PRO A 303 -12.35 15.97 -17.06
C PRO A 303 -12.46 16.20 -15.56
N SER A 304 -13.37 17.07 -15.10
CA SER A 304 -13.61 17.30 -13.67
C SER A 304 -14.02 16.02 -12.95
N LEU A 305 -14.97 15.26 -13.50
CA LEU A 305 -15.43 13.99 -12.93
C LEU A 305 -14.28 13.00 -12.68
N LEU A 306 -13.38 12.82 -13.66
CA LEU A 306 -12.25 11.90 -13.54
C LEU A 306 -11.24 12.35 -12.48
N LEU A 307 -11.04 13.65 -12.33
CA LEU A 307 -10.08 14.24 -11.38
C LEU A 307 -10.68 14.32 -9.97
N ASP A 308 -11.85 14.93 -9.82
CA ASP A 308 -12.48 15.17 -8.53
C ASP A 308 -12.78 13.86 -7.79
N ALA A 309 -13.22 12.82 -8.51
CA ALA A 309 -13.47 11.50 -7.93
C ALA A 309 -12.19 10.85 -7.36
N GLY A 310 -11.05 11.00 -8.05
CA GLY A 310 -9.76 10.45 -7.62
C GLY A 310 -8.98 11.34 -6.66
N TYR A 311 -9.36 12.60 -6.51
CA TYR A 311 -8.58 13.63 -5.84
C TYR A 311 -8.32 13.33 -4.36
N TYR A 312 -9.34 12.89 -3.61
CA TYR A 312 -9.19 12.60 -2.18
C TYR A 312 -8.19 11.47 -1.93
N TRP A 313 -8.21 10.43 -2.76
CA TRP A 313 -7.25 9.34 -2.71
C TRP A 313 -5.83 9.82 -3.04
N ALA A 314 -5.68 10.65 -4.07
CA ALA A 314 -4.39 11.22 -4.44
C ALA A 314 -3.81 12.15 -3.35
N LYS A 315 -4.65 12.98 -2.72
CA LYS A 315 -4.23 13.84 -1.60
C LYS A 315 -3.78 13.03 -0.40
N ARG A 316 -4.49 11.94 -0.08
CA ARG A 316 -4.08 11.02 0.98
C ARG A 316 -2.75 10.36 0.64
N ALA A 317 -2.60 9.80 -0.56
CA ALA A 317 -1.35 9.22 -1.03
C ALA A 317 -0.19 10.23 -0.92
N ARG A 318 -0.40 11.50 -1.28
CA ARG A 318 0.63 12.53 -1.18
C ARG A 318 1.00 12.88 0.26
N ARG A 319 0.04 12.88 1.19
CA ARG A 319 0.32 13.05 2.63
C ARG A 319 1.15 11.89 3.17
N LEU A 320 0.76 10.66 2.82
CA LEU A 320 1.48 9.44 3.20
C LEU A 320 2.90 9.41 2.59
N TRP A 321 3.06 9.85 1.35
CA TRP A 321 4.37 10.00 0.70
C TRP A 321 5.29 10.91 1.51
N LYS A 322 4.82 12.10 1.91
CA LYS A 322 5.63 13.02 2.74
C LYS A 322 6.03 12.39 4.07
N MET A 323 5.14 11.62 4.69
CA MET A 323 5.43 10.88 5.92
C MET A 323 6.47 9.76 5.67
N ALA A 324 6.32 9.01 4.58
CA ALA A 324 7.25 7.97 4.16
C ALA A 324 8.65 8.53 3.89
N MET A 325 8.77 9.68 3.21
CA MET A 325 10.06 10.35 2.97
C MET A 325 10.77 10.72 4.27
N LYS A 326 10.03 11.22 5.27
CA LYS A 326 10.61 11.52 6.60
C LYS A 326 11.11 10.25 7.30
N ILE A 327 10.32 9.18 7.29
CA ILE A 327 10.66 7.90 7.95
C ILE A 327 11.85 7.23 7.27
N THR A 328 11.84 7.21 5.94
CA THR A 328 12.89 6.57 5.13
C THR A 328 14.17 7.41 5.02
N LYS A 329 14.23 8.60 5.63
CA LYS A 329 15.31 9.58 5.43
C LYS A 329 15.58 9.82 3.94
N ASN A 330 14.53 10.15 3.19
CA ASN A 330 14.55 10.33 1.73
C ASN A 330 15.05 9.08 0.98
N GLY A 331 14.46 7.92 1.32
CA GLY A 331 14.67 6.66 0.60
C GLY A 331 15.95 5.90 0.94
N VAL A 332 16.76 6.41 1.88
CA VAL A 332 17.97 5.75 2.39
C VAL A 332 17.62 4.50 3.21
N LEU A 333 16.56 4.59 4.01
CA LEU A 333 16.05 3.49 4.82
C LEU A 333 14.85 2.83 4.18
N TYR A 334 14.56 1.63 4.64
CA TYR A 334 13.43 0.85 4.19
C TYR A 334 12.09 1.49 4.62
N CYS A 335 11.12 1.52 3.70
CA CYS A 335 9.78 2.00 4.02
C CYS A 335 8.97 0.91 4.73
N PRO A 336 8.25 1.23 5.83
CA PRO A 336 7.32 0.29 6.46
C PRO A 336 6.21 -0.16 5.51
N TRP A 337 5.82 -1.43 5.60
CA TRP A 337 4.87 -2.05 4.69
C TRP A 337 3.53 -1.31 4.64
N TYR A 338 3.02 -0.87 5.79
CA TYR A 338 1.69 -0.25 5.86
C TYR A 338 1.62 1.03 5.02
N LEU A 339 2.71 1.80 4.95
CA LEU A 339 2.76 3.01 4.11
C LEU A 339 2.78 2.68 2.62
N VAL A 340 3.55 1.66 2.26
CA VAL A 340 3.67 1.22 0.87
C VAL A 340 2.31 0.72 0.37
N GLU A 341 1.64 -0.12 1.16
CA GLU A 341 0.34 -0.69 0.83
C GLU A 341 -0.79 0.35 0.86
N GLU A 342 -0.80 1.27 1.82
CA GLU A 342 -1.78 2.36 1.88
C GLU A 342 -1.71 3.29 0.66
N ILE A 343 -0.49 3.67 0.26
CA ILE A 343 -0.27 4.47 -0.96
C ILE A 343 -0.70 3.67 -2.19
N ALA A 344 -0.38 2.38 -2.24
CA ALA A 344 -0.81 1.51 -3.34
C ALA A 344 -2.35 1.48 -3.44
N ILE A 345 -3.07 1.24 -2.33
CA ILE A 345 -4.54 1.24 -2.30
C ILE A 345 -5.09 2.59 -2.80
N CYS A 346 -4.56 3.71 -2.29
CA CYS A 346 -5.00 5.04 -2.70
C CYS A 346 -4.83 5.28 -4.21
N LEU A 347 -3.65 4.95 -4.76
CA LEU A 347 -3.37 5.15 -6.18
C LEU A 347 -4.17 4.18 -7.06
N ARG A 348 -4.40 2.94 -6.63
CA ARG A 348 -5.28 2.00 -7.35
C ARG A 348 -6.71 2.52 -7.41
N ASN A 349 -7.24 3.08 -6.32
CA ASN A 349 -8.56 3.70 -6.30
C ASN A 349 -8.62 4.94 -7.20
N ALA A 350 -7.61 5.82 -7.17
CA ALA A 350 -7.54 6.98 -8.06
C ALA A 350 -7.47 6.57 -9.54
N ALA A 351 -6.69 5.53 -9.87
CA ALA A 351 -6.61 5.00 -11.24
C ALA A 351 -7.90 4.30 -11.66
N PHE A 352 -8.59 3.63 -10.74
CA PHE A 352 -9.89 3.03 -10.99
C PHE A 352 -10.96 4.09 -11.30
N ALA A 353 -10.96 5.23 -10.60
CA ALA A 353 -11.83 6.36 -10.93
C ALA A 353 -11.67 6.81 -12.39
N GLN A 354 -10.43 6.83 -12.89
CA GLN A 354 -10.11 7.31 -14.23
C GLN A 354 -10.42 6.30 -15.34
N THR A 355 -10.29 5.00 -15.05
CA THR A 355 -10.30 3.94 -16.08
C THR A 355 -11.49 3.00 -16.00
N GLY A 356 -12.11 2.88 -14.82
CA GLY A 356 -13.06 1.85 -14.48
C GLY A 356 -12.50 0.43 -14.48
N ASP A 357 -11.18 0.25 -14.62
CA ASP A 357 -10.55 -1.07 -14.77
C ASP A 357 -10.40 -1.78 -13.42
N MET A 358 -11.32 -2.69 -13.15
CA MET A 358 -11.36 -3.52 -11.94
C MET A 358 -10.10 -4.36 -11.72
N ARG A 359 -9.33 -4.66 -12.78
CA ARG A 359 -8.08 -5.44 -12.67
C ARG A 359 -6.99 -4.69 -11.91
N LEU A 360 -7.12 -3.37 -11.77
CA LEU A 360 -6.24 -2.55 -10.93
C LEU A 360 -6.45 -2.81 -9.43
N LEU A 361 -7.62 -3.32 -9.04
CA LEU A 361 -8.00 -3.54 -7.65
C LEU A 361 -7.63 -4.97 -7.23
N SER A 362 -6.90 -5.11 -6.13
CA SER A 362 -6.63 -6.42 -5.53
C SER A 362 -7.93 -7.00 -4.96
N SER A 363 -8.42 -8.10 -5.53
CA SER A 363 -9.66 -8.75 -5.11
C SER A 363 -9.66 -9.10 -3.62
N THR A 364 -8.54 -9.61 -3.12
CA THR A 364 -8.39 -10.04 -1.72
C THR A 364 -8.33 -8.87 -0.75
N VAL A 365 -7.45 -7.88 -1.02
CA VAL A 365 -7.25 -6.74 -0.09
C VAL A 365 -8.43 -5.77 -0.12
N HIS A 366 -8.96 -5.46 -1.31
CA HIS A 366 -10.09 -4.53 -1.40
C HIS A 366 -11.39 -5.12 -0.84
N LYS A 367 -11.50 -6.46 -0.74
CA LYS A 367 -12.66 -7.10 -0.09
C LYS A 367 -12.54 -6.97 1.42
N ALA A 368 -11.37 -7.26 1.96
CA ALA A 368 -11.09 -7.07 3.39
C ALA A 368 -11.28 -5.61 3.83
N ALA A 369 -10.94 -4.65 2.97
CA ALA A 369 -11.15 -3.22 3.24
C ALA A 369 -12.60 -2.73 3.04
N SER A 370 -13.54 -3.62 2.67
CA SER A 370 -14.92 -3.30 2.26
C SER A 370 -15.06 -2.35 1.07
N LEU A 371 -13.98 -2.10 0.32
CA LEU A 371 -13.97 -1.25 -0.87
C LEU A 371 -14.81 -1.86 -2.00
N TRP A 372 -14.75 -3.18 -2.17
CA TRP A 372 -15.54 -3.88 -3.19
C TRP A 372 -17.04 -3.76 -2.98
N ASP A 373 -17.49 -3.96 -1.74
CA ASP A 373 -18.90 -3.88 -1.41
C ASP A 373 -19.42 -2.45 -1.56
N THR A 374 -18.64 -1.46 -1.14
CA THR A 374 -19.03 -0.04 -1.22
C THR A 374 -19.05 0.49 -2.65
N ILE A 375 -18.11 0.06 -3.51
CA ILE A 375 -18.19 0.31 -4.95
C ILE A 375 -19.49 -0.26 -5.52
N ARG A 376 -19.85 -1.49 -5.13
CA ARG A 376 -21.06 -2.15 -5.63
C ARG A 376 -22.35 -1.49 -5.12
N THR A 377 -22.43 -1.15 -3.84
CA THR A 377 -23.64 -0.59 -3.21
C THR A 377 -23.79 0.90 -3.50
N ASN A 378 -22.70 1.66 -3.38
CA ASN A 378 -22.73 3.13 -3.35
C ASN A 378 -22.12 3.75 -4.61
N GLY A 379 -21.42 2.97 -5.44
CA GLY A 379 -20.67 3.46 -6.61
C GLY A 379 -19.28 3.97 -6.25
N ILE A 380 -19.10 4.46 -5.01
CA ILE A 380 -17.87 5.08 -4.52
C ILE A 380 -17.15 4.14 -3.55
N PRO A 381 -15.83 3.92 -3.71
CA PRO A 381 -15.04 3.17 -2.74
C PRO A 381 -15.01 3.90 -1.39
N THR A 382 -15.48 3.26 -0.34
CA THR A 382 -15.28 3.68 1.05
C THR A 382 -14.66 2.54 1.86
N MET A 383 -13.82 2.90 2.83
CA MET A 383 -13.06 1.92 3.62
C MET A 383 -13.74 1.66 4.95
N HIS A 384 -13.69 0.39 5.38
CA HIS A 384 -14.17 0.00 6.69
C HIS A 384 -13.34 0.67 7.80
N PRO A 385 -13.96 1.32 8.80
CA PRO A 385 -13.22 1.97 9.89
C PRO A 385 -12.31 1.03 10.69
N LEU A 386 -12.64 -0.26 10.81
CA LEU A 386 -11.72 -1.22 11.46
C LEU A 386 -10.47 -1.49 10.62
N PHE A 387 -10.62 -1.56 9.29
CA PHE A 387 -9.50 -1.78 8.39
C PHE A 387 -8.56 -0.58 8.40
N TRP A 388 -9.13 0.62 8.46
CA TRP A 388 -8.38 1.88 8.53
C TRP A 388 -8.97 2.83 9.59
N PRO A 389 -8.54 2.69 10.86
CA PRO A 389 -9.08 3.47 11.97
C PRO A 389 -8.87 4.97 11.85
N ASN A 390 -9.84 5.73 12.35
CA ASN A 390 -9.72 7.17 12.54
C ASN A 390 -8.81 7.43 13.76
N GLY A 391 -7.77 8.25 13.60
CA GLY A 391 -6.89 8.62 14.72
C GLY A 391 -5.56 9.26 14.28
N PRO A 392 -4.75 9.76 15.23
CA PRO A 392 -3.48 10.42 14.95
C PRO A 392 -2.43 9.48 14.32
N THR A 393 -2.49 8.19 14.61
CA THR A 393 -1.67 7.16 13.95
C THR A 393 -2.30 6.69 12.64
N GLY A 394 -3.64 6.52 12.60
CA GLY A 394 -4.45 6.35 11.39
C GLY A 394 -3.85 5.41 10.34
N ARG A 395 -3.27 4.28 10.76
CA ARG A 395 -2.63 3.27 9.90
C ARG A 395 -3.61 2.15 9.60
N ILE A 396 -3.41 1.42 8.51
CA ILE A 396 -4.14 0.18 8.26
C ILE A 396 -3.88 -0.83 9.39
N SER A 397 -4.94 -1.52 9.81
CA SER A 397 -4.87 -2.55 10.84
C SER A 397 -4.26 -3.83 10.27
N ALA A 398 -3.27 -4.39 10.96
CA ALA A 398 -2.68 -5.66 10.58
C ALA A 398 -3.69 -6.79 10.79
N GLU A 399 -4.46 -6.73 11.87
CA GLU A 399 -5.49 -7.71 12.21
C GLU A 399 -6.56 -7.86 11.12
N GLN A 400 -6.93 -6.75 10.48
CA GLN A 400 -7.95 -6.72 9.43
C GLN A 400 -7.39 -7.05 8.04
N TRP A 401 -6.07 -7.26 7.91
CA TRP A 401 -5.46 -7.62 6.63
C TRP A 401 -5.86 -9.06 6.24
N PRO A 402 -6.09 -9.35 4.95
CA PRO A 402 -6.54 -10.68 4.53
C PRO A 402 -5.51 -11.78 4.84
N LYS A 403 -6.02 -12.89 5.38
CA LYS A 403 -5.25 -14.11 5.60
C LYS A 403 -4.86 -14.76 4.26
N PRO A 404 -3.66 -15.35 4.17
CA PRO A 404 -3.26 -16.07 2.96
C PRO A 404 -4.08 -17.37 2.82
N PRO A 405 -4.45 -17.75 1.58
CA PRO A 405 -5.04 -19.06 1.34
C PRO A 405 -3.99 -20.16 1.59
N SER A 406 -4.34 -21.15 2.41
CA SER A 406 -3.62 -22.42 2.59
C SER A 406 -2.09 -22.30 2.77
N GLY A 407 -1.63 -21.51 3.75
CA GLY A 407 -0.19 -21.38 4.06
C GLY A 407 0.63 -20.61 3.01
N GLY A 408 -0.02 -19.95 2.05
CA GLY A 408 0.64 -19.08 1.08
C GLY A 408 1.14 -17.75 1.67
N VAL A 409 1.71 -16.90 0.82
CA VAL A 409 2.13 -15.54 1.20
C VAL A 409 0.94 -14.59 1.19
N ARG A 410 0.91 -13.62 2.12
CA ARG A 410 -0.14 -12.58 2.15
C ARG A 410 -0.23 -11.80 0.85
N ALA A 411 -1.45 -11.39 0.53
CA ALA A 411 -1.71 -10.55 -0.64
C ALA A 411 -1.14 -9.13 -0.40
N SER A 412 -0.45 -8.60 -1.42
CA SER A 412 0.10 -7.25 -1.48
C SER A 412 -0.44 -6.53 -2.72
N VAL A 413 -0.86 -5.27 -2.56
CA VAL A 413 -1.32 -4.39 -3.64
C VAL A 413 -0.12 -3.78 -4.38
N ALA A 414 1.00 -3.54 -3.68
CA ALA A 414 2.20 -2.95 -4.25
C ALA A 414 3.06 -3.92 -5.08
N TYR A 415 2.96 -5.23 -4.83
CA TYR A 415 3.84 -6.25 -5.43
C TYR A 415 3.95 -6.15 -6.96
N SER A 416 2.82 -6.05 -7.67
CA SER A 416 2.82 -5.99 -9.14
C SER A 416 3.46 -4.69 -9.67
N ALA A 417 3.30 -3.58 -8.94
CA ALA A 417 3.92 -2.31 -9.28
C ALA A 417 5.45 -2.37 -9.09
N ILE A 418 5.92 -2.94 -7.98
CA ILE A 418 7.36 -3.13 -7.74
C ILE A 418 7.96 -4.05 -8.81
N GLN A 419 7.27 -5.15 -9.14
CA GLN A 419 7.72 -6.07 -10.18
C GLN A 419 7.84 -5.38 -11.54
N PHE A 420 6.86 -4.55 -11.89
CA PHE A 420 6.85 -3.82 -13.16
C PHE A 420 7.99 -2.80 -13.25
N HIS A 421 8.27 -2.04 -12.18
CA HIS A 421 9.27 -0.96 -12.21
C HIS A 421 10.69 -1.42 -11.86
N PHE A 422 10.86 -2.38 -10.95
CA PHE A 422 12.16 -2.78 -10.39
C PHE A 422 12.49 -4.26 -10.58
N GLY A 423 11.62 -5.01 -11.27
CA GLY A 423 11.82 -6.42 -11.58
C GLY A 423 11.38 -7.36 -10.45
N LYS A 424 11.39 -8.66 -10.77
CA LYS A 424 10.90 -9.71 -9.87
C LYS A 424 11.71 -9.79 -8.57
N GLU A 425 13.03 -9.64 -8.64
CA GLU A 425 13.91 -9.74 -7.46
C GLU A 425 13.56 -8.68 -6.40
N ALA A 426 13.33 -7.42 -6.79
CA ALA A 426 12.93 -6.36 -5.87
C ALA A 426 11.53 -6.59 -5.26
N ALA A 427 10.59 -7.11 -6.07
CA ALA A 427 9.24 -7.42 -5.60
C ALA A 427 9.22 -8.59 -4.61
N ASP A 428 10.02 -9.62 -4.86
CA ASP A 428 10.20 -10.77 -3.96
C ASP A 428 10.80 -10.31 -2.63
N MET A 429 11.85 -9.48 -2.67
CA MET A 429 12.47 -8.90 -1.48
C MET A 429 11.47 -8.08 -0.65
N TYR A 430 10.72 -7.17 -1.28
CA TYR A 430 9.68 -6.40 -0.60
C TYR A 430 8.65 -7.31 0.06
N ARG A 431 8.15 -8.32 -0.66
CA ARG A 431 7.15 -9.24 -0.14
C ARG A 431 7.61 -10.02 1.09
N ARG A 432 8.89 -10.41 1.15
CA ARG A 432 9.49 -11.06 2.32
C ARG A 432 9.58 -10.11 3.52
N ARG A 433 9.96 -8.87 3.29
CA ARG A 433 9.97 -7.84 4.33
C ARG A 433 8.57 -7.52 4.84
N PHE A 434 7.61 -7.37 3.93
CA PHE A 434 6.21 -7.16 4.24
C PHE A 434 5.66 -8.24 5.18
N GLU A 435 5.90 -9.52 4.87
CA GLU A 435 5.45 -10.64 5.69
C GLU A 435 6.02 -10.59 7.12
N MET A 436 7.32 -10.31 7.24
CA MET A 436 7.97 -10.17 8.55
C MET A 436 7.40 -8.99 9.35
N GLU A 437 7.37 -7.79 8.75
CA GLU A 437 6.92 -6.58 9.43
C GLU A 437 5.45 -6.67 9.83
N PHE A 438 4.63 -7.33 9.01
CA PHE A 438 3.23 -7.62 9.31
C PHE A 438 3.08 -8.48 10.58
N GLN A 439 3.82 -9.57 10.67
CA GLN A 439 3.76 -10.47 11.84
C GLN A 439 4.25 -9.80 13.11
N MET A 440 5.28 -8.94 13.00
CA MET A 440 5.73 -8.12 14.11
C MET A 440 4.64 -7.14 14.56
N ASP A 441 3.95 -6.47 13.63
CA ASP A 441 2.83 -5.57 13.95
C ASP A 441 1.65 -6.31 14.60
N MET A 442 1.37 -7.56 14.20
CA MET A 442 0.34 -8.39 14.84
C MET A 442 0.68 -8.68 16.31
N ILE A 443 1.95 -8.99 16.62
CA ILE A 443 2.40 -9.20 18.00
C ILE A 443 2.27 -7.90 18.80
N GLU A 444 2.74 -6.77 18.26
CA GLU A 444 2.64 -5.47 18.92
C GLU A 444 1.18 -5.08 19.21
N GLN A 445 0.25 -5.38 18.30
CA GLN A 445 -1.18 -5.10 18.46
C GLN A 445 -1.88 -5.99 19.49
N SER A 446 -1.38 -7.20 19.73
CA SER A 446 -1.94 -8.12 20.73
C SER A 446 -1.72 -7.68 22.18
N GLY A 447 -0.96 -6.59 22.42
CA GLY A 447 -0.68 -6.07 23.75
C GLY A 447 0.39 -6.84 24.52
N THR A 448 0.83 -8.00 24.01
CA THR A 448 2.01 -8.71 24.49
C THR A 448 3.23 -8.21 23.72
N SER A 449 3.83 -7.10 24.15
CA SER A 449 5.06 -6.54 23.54
C SER A 449 6.30 -7.39 23.85
N ASN A 450 6.22 -8.71 23.70
CA ASN A 450 7.31 -9.59 24.06
C ASN A 450 8.43 -9.47 23.01
N GLY A 451 9.49 -8.74 23.34
CA GLY A 451 10.67 -8.58 22.48
C GLY A 451 11.25 -9.93 22.00
N THR A 452 11.14 -10.99 22.81
CA THR A 452 11.55 -12.35 22.44
C THR A 452 10.69 -12.90 21.29
N GLN A 453 9.38 -12.68 21.30
CA GLN A 453 8.50 -13.12 20.20
C GLN A 453 8.80 -12.36 18.90
N LEU A 454 9.08 -11.05 18.98
CA LEU A 454 9.45 -10.24 17.82
C LEU A 454 10.77 -10.74 17.19
N ARG A 455 11.77 -11.02 18.03
CA ARG A 455 13.04 -11.61 17.57
C ARG A 455 12.84 -13.01 17.00
N HIS A 456 11.99 -13.82 17.61
CA HIS A 456 11.67 -15.16 17.13
C HIS A 456 11.05 -15.10 15.72
N VAL A 457 10.03 -14.26 15.52
CA VAL A 457 9.41 -14.05 14.20
C VAL A 457 10.43 -13.57 13.17
N ALA A 458 11.27 -12.60 13.54
CA ALA A 458 12.33 -12.12 12.65
C ALA A 458 13.32 -13.23 12.29
N ALA A 459 13.80 -13.99 13.27
CA ALA A 459 14.74 -15.10 13.07
C ALA A 459 14.15 -16.20 12.17
N VAL A 460 12.90 -16.60 12.40
CA VAL A 460 12.18 -17.58 11.57
C VAL A 460 12.11 -17.08 10.14
N GLN A 461 11.67 -15.84 9.92
CA GLN A 461 11.52 -15.33 8.57
C GLN A 461 12.86 -15.16 7.83
N ILE A 462 13.93 -14.76 8.54
CA ILE A 462 15.29 -14.67 7.98
C ILE A 462 15.74 -16.05 7.47
N PHE A 463 15.58 -17.11 8.27
CA PHE A 463 16.05 -18.44 7.88
C PHE A 463 15.15 -19.15 6.88
N GLU A 464 13.84 -18.90 6.89
CA GLU A 464 12.96 -19.36 5.79
C GLU A 464 13.40 -18.76 4.44
N VAL A 465 13.69 -17.46 4.42
CA VAL A 465 14.16 -16.77 3.21
C VAL A 465 15.54 -17.26 2.80
N TYR A 466 16.44 -17.47 3.76
CA TYR A 466 17.77 -18.03 3.51
C TYR A 466 17.71 -19.44 2.93
N GLN A 467 16.90 -20.32 3.52
CA GLN A 467 16.68 -21.69 3.04
C GLN A 467 16.07 -21.68 1.63
N GLN A 468 15.06 -20.85 1.39
CA GLN A 468 14.45 -20.75 0.07
C GLN A 468 15.43 -20.23 -0.99
N ASP A 469 16.27 -19.25 -0.66
CA ASP A 469 17.30 -18.78 -1.58
C ASP A 469 18.34 -19.88 -1.87
N ILE A 470 18.76 -20.67 -0.86
CA ILE A 470 19.62 -21.85 -1.06
C ILE A 470 18.94 -22.85 -2.00
N GLN A 471 17.67 -23.16 -1.77
CA GLN A 471 16.87 -24.07 -2.60
C GLN A 471 16.82 -23.61 -4.06
N ASN A 472 16.42 -22.37 -4.30
CA ASN A 472 16.30 -21.80 -5.63
C ASN A 472 17.63 -21.80 -6.38
N LYS A 473 18.74 -21.44 -5.69
CA LYS A 473 20.07 -21.41 -6.32
C LYS A 473 20.62 -22.81 -6.58
N THR A 474 20.38 -23.76 -5.68
CA THR A 474 20.78 -25.17 -5.85
C THR A 474 19.99 -25.84 -6.96
N ARG A 475 18.68 -25.59 -7.05
CA ARG A 475 17.82 -26.02 -8.16
C ARG A 475 18.35 -25.48 -9.48
N ALA A 476 18.61 -24.18 -9.57
CA ALA A 476 19.11 -23.56 -10.79
C ALA A 476 20.49 -24.09 -11.20
N ALA A 477 21.39 -24.33 -10.24
CA ALA A 477 22.68 -24.98 -10.47
C ALA A 477 22.51 -26.40 -11.04
N THR A 478 21.64 -27.20 -10.43
CA THR A 478 21.34 -28.58 -10.85
C THR A 478 20.71 -28.61 -12.24
N MET A 479 19.77 -27.72 -12.53
CA MET A 479 19.15 -27.59 -13.86
C MET A 479 20.16 -27.19 -14.94
N SER A 480 21.12 -26.32 -14.60
CA SER A 480 22.22 -25.95 -15.50
C SER A 480 23.13 -27.15 -15.81
N LEU A 481 23.46 -27.98 -14.81
CA LEU A 481 24.22 -29.22 -15.01
C LEU A 481 23.42 -30.22 -15.86
N LEU A 482 22.15 -30.45 -15.56
CA LEU A 482 21.27 -31.33 -16.32
C LEU A 482 21.18 -30.92 -17.79
N LYS A 483 21.13 -29.61 -18.06
CA LYS A 483 21.15 -29.10 -19.44
C LYS A 483 22.47 -29.44 -20.14
N LYS A 484 23.60 -29.13 -19.52
CA LYS A 484 24.94 -29.45 -20.07
C LYS A 484 25.11 -30.95 -20.33
N GLU A 485 24.62 -31.79 -19.43
CA GLU A 485 24.71 -33.25 -19.56
C GLU A 485 23.81 -33.78 -20.68
N LYS A 486 22.60 -33.22 -20.87
CA LYS A 486 21.75 -33.55 -22.03
C LYS A 486 22.39 -33.13 -23.35
N ASP A 487 22.93 -31.92 -23.41
CA ASP A 487 23.63 -31.42 -24.60
C ASP A 487 24.88 -32.27 -24.94
N ALA A 488 25.54 -32.82 -23.92
CA ALA A 488 26.66 -33.75 -24.10
C ALA A 488 26.20 -35.14 -24.56
N LEU A 489 25.05 -35.62 -24.07
CA LEU A 489 24.46 -36.91 -24.44
C LEU A 489 24.18 -37.03 -25.94
N GLU A 490 23.76 -35.93 -26.57
CA GLU A 490 23.52 -35.86 -28.02
C GLU A 490 24.81 -36.03 -28.85
N LYS A 491 25.97 -35.81 -28.25
CA LYS A 491 27.29 -35.84 -28.92
C LYS A 491 28.06 -37.15 -28.69
N ILE A 492 27.62 -38.00 -27.76
CA ILE A 492 28.31 -39.25 -27.44
C ILE A 492 27.84 -40.36 -28.39
N ILE A 493 28.81 -40.92 -29.13
CA ILE A 493 28.58 -42.02 -30.08
C ILE A 493 28.72 -43.39 -29.38
N ASP A 494 29.57 -43.50 -28.36
CA ASP A 494 29.81 -44.75 -27.62
C ASP A 494 28.62 -45.14 -26.69
N PRO A 495 28.06 -46.37 -26.82
CA PRO A 495 26.95 -46.83 -25.98
C PRO A 495 27.23 -46.86 -24.47
N ALA A 496 28.47 -47.13 -24.05
CA ALA A 496 28.83 -47.22 -22.64
C ALA A 496 28.86 -45.82 -21.98
N GLY A 497 29.48 -44.85 -22.64
CA GLY A 497 29.48 -43.44 -22.25
C GLY A 497 28.07 -42.85 -22.22
N ARG A 498 27.23 -43.20 -23.21
CA ARG A 498 25.82 -42.78 -23.25
C ARG A 498 25.04 -43.29 -22.04
N SER A 499 25.15 -44.59 -21.73
CA SER A 499 24.49 -45.23 -20.60
C SER A 499 24.96 -44.70 -19.24
N ALA A 500 26.25 -44.33 -19.11
CA ALA A 500 26.78 -43.72 -17.90
C ALA A 500 26.23 -42.29 -17.67
N LEU A 501 26.10 -41.52 -18.74
CA LEU A 501 25.57 -40.15 -18.69
C LEU A 501 24.06 -40.12 -18.44
N GLU A 502 23.29 -41.03 -19.07
CA GLU A 502 21.84 -41.20 -18.79
C GLU A 502 21.58 -41.54 -17.32
N ARG A 503 22.38 -42.43 -16.72
CA ARG A 503 22.31 -42.75 -15.28
C ARG A 503 22.62 -41.52 -14.42
N THR A 504 23.56 -40.67 -14.82
CA THR A 504 23.90 -39.44 -14.11
C THR A 504 22.75 -38.43 -14.17
N ILE A 505 22.15 -38.24 -15.34
CA ILE A 505 20.97 -37.36 -15.54
C ILE A 505 19.80 -37.85 -14.68
N LEU A 506 19.49 -39.15 -14.72
CA LEU A 506 18.40 -39.75 -13.94
C LEU A 506 18.65 -39.56 -12.44
N ARG A 507 19.87 -39.86 -11.97
CA ARG A 507 20.27 -39.67 -10.56
C ARG A 507 20.07 -38.22 -10.10
N ARG A 508 20.55 -37.23 -10.85
CA ARG A 508 20.39 -35.81 -10.50
C ARG A 508 18.93 -35.39 -10.48
N LYS A 509 18.14 -35.81 -11.49
CA LYS A 509 16.71 -35.49 -11.57
C LYS A 509 15.94 -36.08 -10.39
N THR A 510 16.17 -37.36 -10.06
CA THR A 510 15.52 -38.02 -8.93
C THR A 510 15.94 -37.39 -7.61
N ALA A 511 17.22 -37.04 -7.44
CA ALA A 511 17.69 -36.35 -6.24
C ALA A 511 17.08 -34.95 -6.10
N LEU A 512 16.93 -34.19 -7.19
CA LEU A 512 16.29 -32.88 -7.16
C LEU A 512 14.81 -32.97 -6.76
N ILE A 513 14.06 -33.91 -7.35
CA ILE A 513 12.64 -34.12 -7.02
C ILE A 513 12.49 -34.54 -5.55
N ALA A 514 13.32 -35.48 -5.09
CA ALA A 514 13.30 -35.93 -3.70
C ALA A 514 13.65 -34.79 -2.72
N TRP A 515 14.65 -33.97 -3.08
CA TRP A 515 15.07 -32.83 -2.27
C TRP A 515 14.00 -31.73 -2.18
N GLU A 516 13.31 -31.44 -3.29
CA GLU A 516 12.21 -30.46 -3.31
C GLU A 516 10.96 -30.94 -2.55
N GLY A 517 10.78 -32.26 -2.41
CA GLY A 517 9.69 -32.87 -1.65
C GLY A 517 9.96 -33.08 -0.16
N GLU A 518 11.20 -32.88 0.30
CA GLU A 518 11.57 -33.09 1.71
C GLU A 518 11.19 -31.87 2.57
N GLY A 519 10.71 -32.13 3.80
CA GLY A 519 10.39 -31.05 4.76
C GLY A 519 11.62 -30.32 5.30
N TYR A 520 12.77 -31.01 5.41
CA TYR A 520 14.02 -30.47 5.96
C TYR A 520 15.21 -30.68 4.99
N PRO A 521 15.21 -30.04 3.81
CA PRO A 521 16.19 -30.31 2.76
C PRO A 521 17.65 -29.95 3.12
N LEU A 522 17.87 -29.22 4.21
CA LEU A 522 19.20 -28.84 4.70
C LEU A 522 19.63 -29.63 5.95
N ASP A 523 18.98 -30.77 6.22
CA ASP A 523 19.36 -31.64 7.33
C ASP A 523 20.65 -32.43 7.03
N LYS A 524 21.31 -32.86 8.12
CA LYS A 524 22.57 -33.59 8.08
C LYS A 524 22.52 -34.96 7.41
N GLN A 525 21.43 -35.71 7.55
CA GLN A 525 21.35 -37.11 7.14
C GLN A 525 20.92 -37.24 5.67
N ARG A 526 19.79 -36.64 5.31
CA ARG A 526 19.16 -36.78 3.98
C ARG A 526 19.58 -35.66 3.05
N GLY A 527 19.55 -34.41 3.52
CA GLY A 527 19.88 -33.22 2.71
C GLY A 527 21.22 -33.35 2.00
N TYR A 528 22.25 -33.79 2.73
CA TYR A 528 23.59 -34.02 2.19
C TYR A 528 23.60 -35.06 1.05
N SER A 529 22.91 -36.18 1.24
CA SER A 529 22.86 -37.24 0.23
C SER A 529 22.25 -36.74 -1.08
N PHE A 530 21.24 -35.87 -0.99
CA PHE A 530 20.60 -35.27 -2.15
C PHE A 530 21.51 -34.27 -2.84
N ILE A 531 22.10 -33.33 -2.12
CA ILE A 531 23.03 -32.32 -2.67
C ILE A 531 24.19 -32.99 -3.40
N THR A 532 24.74 -34.04 -2.81
CA THR A 532 25.82 -34.81 -3.41
C THR A 532 25.40 -35.46 -4.71
N ARG A 533 24.23 -36.12 -4.73
CA ARG A 533 23.68 -36.74 -5.95
C ARG A 533 23.31 -35.70 -7.01
N MET A 534 22.88 -34.51 -6.60
CA MET A 534 22.50 -33.38 -7.46
C MET A 534 23.69 -32.66 -8.08
N LEU A 535 24.80 -32.47 -7.36
CA LEU A 535 25.91 -31.59 -7.77
C LEU A 535 27.24 -32.31 -8.04
N SER A 536 27.48 -33.54 -7.55
CA SER A 536 28.75 -34.26 -7.75
C SER A 536 28.92 -34.82 -9.17
N THR A 537 30.16 -34.95 -9.63
CA THR A 537 30.54 -35.58 -10.91
C THR A 537 30.87 -37.08 -10.78
N ALA A 538 31.08 -37.60 -9.56
CA ALA A 538 31.50 -39.00 -9.36
C ALA A 538 30.35 -39.99 -9.63
N SER A 539 30.64 -41.04 -10.41
CA SER A 539 29.66 -42.03 -10.92
C SER A 539 29.29 -43.16 -9.96
N GLY A 540 29.70 -43.14 -8.68
CA GLY A 540 29.36 -44.24 -7.76
C GLY A 540 29.81 -44.12 -6.31
N LEU A 541 30.73 -43.23 -5.96
CA LEU A 541 31.14 -42.99 -4.58
C LEU A 541 30.42 -41.76 -4.03
N VAL A 542 29.85 -41.89 -2.83
CA VAL A 542 29.37 -40.78 -2.02
C VAL A 542 30.62 -39.98 -1.57
N PRO A 543 30.96 -38.81 -2.16
CA PRO A 543 32.12 -38.03 -1.72
C PRO A 543 32.00 -37.71 -0.24
N ASN A 544 33.01 -38.04 0.58
CA ASN A 544 33.06 -37.69 2.00
C ASN A 544 32.70 -36.21 2.20
N PHE A 545 31.72 -35.95 3.07
CA PHE A 545 31.32 -34.60 3.44
C PHE A 545 31.85 -34.26 4.82
N PRO A 546 32.35 -33.02 5.04
CA PRO A 546 32.20 -31.82 4.22
C PRO A 546 33.09 -31.83 2.97
N VAL A 547 32.52 -31.40 1.83
CA VAL A 547 33.26 -31.36 0.55
C VAL A 547 34.12 -30.09 0.46
N SER A 548 33.81 -29.08 1.28
CA SER A 548 34.68 -27.92 1.45
C SER A 548 35.96 -28.31 2.20
N ALA A 549 37.06 -28.43 1.45
CA ALA A 549 38.38 -28.67 2.01
C ALA A 549 38.91 -27.49 2.84
N SER A 550 38.52 -26.27 2.47
CA SER A 550 38.97 -25.07 3.18
C SER A 550 38.23 -24.89 4.50
N HIS A 551 36.92 -25.15 4.54
CA HIS A 551 36.08 -24.89 5.71
C HIS A 551 35.15 -26.08 5.95
N PRO A 552 35.64 -27.17 6.58
CA PRO A 552 34.86 -28.39 6.77
C PRO A 552 33.69 -28.21 7.75
N LYS A 553 33.83 -27.33 8.73
CA LYS A 553 32.79 -27.04 9.72
C LYS A 553 32.80 -25.56 10.06
N VAL A 554 31.61 -24.98 10.18
CA VAL A 554 31.38 -23.58 10.56
C VAL A 554 30.42 -23.55 11.75
N GLN A 555 30.62 -22.66 12.71
CA GLN A 555 29.69 -22.51 13.83
C GLN A 555 28.51 -21.62 13.44
N SER A 556 27.32 -21.91 13.95
CA SER A 556 26.11 -21.10 13.76
C SER A 556 26.32 -19.64 14.20
N THR A 557 27.10 -19.42 15.25
CA THR A 557 27.48 -18.09 15.73
C THR A 557 28.20 -17.28 14.67
N LEU A 558 29.18 -17.88 13.96
CA LEU A 558 29.92 -17.20 12.88
C LEU A 558 29.02 -16.89 11.67
N LEU A 559 28.08 -17.78 11.33
CA LEU A 559 27.10 -17.54 10.28
C LEU A 559 26.24 -16.32 10.61
N VAL A 560 25.65 -16.32 11.80
CA VAL A 560 24.75 -15.26 12.27
C VAL A 560 25.49 -13.93 12.40
N GLU A 561 26.67 -13.93 13.02
CA GLU A 561 27.53 -12.74 13.17
C GLU A 561 27.82 -12.11 11.81
N ARG A 562 28.22 -12.92 10.81
CA ARG A 562 28.51 -12.40 9.47
C ARG A 562 27.26 -11.85 8.79
N LEU A 563 26.10 -12.48 8.95
CA LEU A 563 24.84 -11.98 8.39
C LEU A 563 24.41 -10.65 9.01
N LEU A 564 24.53 -10.51 10.34
CA LEU A 564 24.27 -9.26 11.06
C LEU A 564 25.25 -8.16 10.63
N LYS A 565 26.56 -8.45 10.57
CA LYS A 565 27.59 -7.49 10.11
C LYS A 565 27.36 -7.07 8.67
N MET A 566 26.93 -7.98 7.79
CA MET A 566 26.55 -7.64 6.41
C MET A 566 25.34 -6.72 6.37
N ALA A 567 24.32 -6.99 7.17
CA ALA A 567 23.13 -6.14 7.29
C ALA A 567 23.47 -4.74 7.83
N GLN A 568 24.42 -4.64 8.76
CA GLN A 568 24.90 -3.36 9.27
C GLN A 568 25.84 -2.62 8.30
N GLY A 569 26.14 -3.20 7.13
CA GLY A 569 27.10 -2.64 6.17
C GLY A 569 28.56 -2.69 6.63
N GLN A 570 28.86 -3.42 7.71
CA GLN A 570 30.22 -3.60 8.24
C GLN A 570 31.03 -4.66 7.49
N LEU A 571 30.35 -5.52 6.72
CA LEU A 571 30.96 -6.58 5.94
C LEU A 571 30.38 -6.60 4.52
N THR A 572 31.24 -6.78 3.52
CA THR A 572 30.80 -6.94 2.13
C THR A 572 30.05 -8.26 1.96
N PRO A 573 29.03 -8.33 1.08
CA PRO A 573 28.29 -9.57 0.83
C PRO A 573 29.22 -10.71 0.40
N GLY A 574 29.17 -11.82 1.13
CA GLY A 574 29.93 -13.05 0.90
C GLY A 574 29.35 -14.17 1.77
N ALA A 575 30.08 -15.26 2.04
CA ALA A 575 29.59 -16.31 2.94
C ALA A 575 29.02 -15.71 4.25
N PRO A 576 27.79 -16.07 4.67
CA PRO A 576 26.99 -17.23 4.23
C PRO A 576 26.15 -17.04 2.95
N LEU A 577 26.22 -15.87 2.31
CA LEU A 577 25.59 -15.56 1.02
C LEU A 577 26.56 -15.92 -0.13
N PHE A 578 26.34 -17.05 -0.79
CA PHE A 578 27.28 -17.63 -1.77
C PHE A 578 27.00 -17.23 -3.23
N GLY A 579 26.15 -16.22 -3.45
CA GLY A 579 25.84 -15.71 -4.78
C GLY A 579 25.62 -14.20 -4.78
N LYS A 580 26.12 -13.50 -5.80
CA LYS A 580 25.99 -12.02 -5.96
C LYS A 580 24.53 -11.51 -5.90
N ARG A 581 23.54 -12.40 -6.03
CA ARG A 581 22.11 -12.07 -6.04
C ARG A 581 21.32 -12.64 -4.84
N MET A 582 21.99 -13.24 -3.85
CA MET A 582 21.32 -13.67 -2.60
C MET A 582 21.21 -12.49 -1.64
N MET A 583 20.37 -11.52 -1.98
CA MET A 583 20.22 -10.29 -1.19
C MET A 583 19.00 -10.32 -0.28
N ASN A 584 18.07 -11.27 -0.47
CA ASN A 584 16.85 -11.35 0.33
C ASN A 584 17.13 -11.57 1.83
N PRO A 585 18.00 -12.52 2.25
CA PRO A 585 18.25 -12.75 3.68
C PRO A 585 18.89 -11.53 4.34
N LYS A 586 19.81 -10.85 3.63
CA LYS A 586 20.40 -9.59 4.08
C LYS A 586 19.34 -8.51 4.26
N ALA A 587 18.49 -8.27 3.26
CA ALA A 587 17.47 -7.22 3.31
C ALA A 587 16.44 -7.45 4.44
N VAL A 588 16.02 -8.70 4.66
CA VAL A 588 15.13 -9.06 5.78
C VAL A 588 15.85 -8.86 7.12
N THR A 589 17.12 -9.25 7.22
CA THR A 589 17.93 -9.03 8.44
C THR A 589 18.11 -7.53 8.74
N GLU A 590 18.41 -6.72 7.73
CA GLU A 590 18.50 -5.26 7.86
C GLU A 590 17.21 -4.65 8.42
N THR A 591 16.08 -5.08 7.86
CA THR A 591 14.75 -4.62 8.28
C THR A 591 14.46 -5.03 9.72
N ALA A 592 14.83 -6.25 10.10
CA ALA A 592 14.66 -6.76 11.46
C ALA A 592 15.50 -5.96 12.46
N ILE A 593 16.78 -5.72 12.15
CA ILE A 593 17.67 -4.88 12.98
C ILE A 593 17.07 -3.49 13.12
N GLU A 594 16.64 -2.87 12.01
CA GLU A 594 16.05 -1.53 12.05
C GLU A 594 14.80 -1.52 12.95
N ARG A 595 13.92 -2.51 12.83
CA ARG A 595 12.70 -2.61 13.64
C ARG A 595 12.98 -2.83 15.12
N LEU A 596 13.89 -3.74 15.45
CA LEU A 596 14.22 -4.10 16.83
C LEU A 596 15.02 -3.01 17.55
N THR A 597 15.80 -2.21 16.83
CA THR A 597 16.57 -1.10 17.41
C THR A 597 15.84 0.25 17.37
N ARG A 598 14.74 0.35 16.61
CA ARG A 598 13.98 1.60 16.47
C ARG A 598 13.42 2.07 17.81
N GLY A 599 13.79 3.29 18.19
CA GLY A 599 13.33 3.92 19.43
C GLY A 599 14.24 3.69 20.63
N PHE A 600 15.18 2.75 20.56
CA PHE A 600 16.16 2.50 21.61
C PHE A 600 17.38 3.46 21.49
N PRO A 601 17.99 3.86 22.63
CA PRO A 601 19.29 4.52 22.65
C PRO A 601 20.38 3.66 21.99
N VAL A 602 21.36 4.29 21.35
CA VAL A 602 22.46 3.60 20.63
C VAL A 602 23.22 2.64 21.55
N GLN A 603 23.29 2.96 22.84
CA GLN A 603 23.95 2.14 23.87
C GLN A 603 23.35 0.75 24.00
N ILE A 604 22.04 0.58 23.73
CA ILE A 604 21.31 -0.71 23.83
C ILE A 604 21.34 -1.50 22.52
N HIS A 605 21.87 -0.89 21.44
CA HIS A 605 21.85 -1.54 20.12
C HIS A 605 22.70 -2.81 20.11
N ALA A 606 23.79 -2.85 20.88
CA ALA A 606 24.66 -4.01 20.96
C ALA A 606 23.94 -5.23 21.57
N GLU A 607 23.16 -5.01 22.62
CA GLU A 607 22.40 -6.02 23.36
C GLU A 607 21.25 -6.54 22.51
N GLN A 608 20.52 -5.66 21.83
CA GLN A 608 19.46 -6.07 20.90
C GLN A 608 19.99 -6.97 19.78
N LEU A 609 21.18 -6.65 19.26
CA LEU A 609 21.86 -7.48 18.25
C LEU A 609 22.33 -8.80 18.83
N GLN A 610 22.82 -8.82 20.07
CA GLN A 610 23.20 -10.06 20.75
C GLN A 610 21.98 -10.96 20.98
N TRP A 611 20.87 -10.44 21.50
CA TRP A 611 19.65 -11.21 21.71
C TRP A 611 19.05 -11.71 20.39
N MET A 612 19.11 -10.88 19.34
CA MET A 612 18.74 -11.32 17.99
C MET A 612 19.66 -12.45 17.50
N ALA A 613 20.97 -12.35 17.72
CA ALA A 613 21.93 -13.38 17.35
C ALA A 613 21.67 -14.70 18.08
N GLU A 614 21.33 -14.65 19.36
CA GLU A 614 20.96 -15.81 20.18
C GLU A 614 19.70 -16.50 19.62
N GLU A 615 18.64 -15.73 19.34
CA GLU A 615 17.39 -16.30 18.80
C GLU A 615 17.56 -16.81 17.38
N MET A 616 18.40 -16.16 16.56
CA MET A 616 18.80 -16.67 15.25
C MET A 616 19.52 -18.01 15.37
N CYS A 617 20.49 -18.16 16.28
CA CYS A 617 21.16 -19.45 16.49
C CYS A 617 20.19 -20.55 16.94
N LYS A 618 19.27 -20.24 17.88
CA LYS A 618 18.22 -21.18 18.31
C LYS A 618 17.30 -21.58 17.17
N THR A 619 16.90 -20.62 16.35
CA THR A 619 15.98 -20.85 15.22
C THR A 619 16.64 -21.69 14.13
N LEU A 620 17.90 -21.41 13.80
CA LEU A 620 18.68 -22.21 12.85
C LEU A 620 18.75 -23.69 13.27
N ALA A 621 18.99 -23.94 14.56
CA ALA A 621 19.00 -25.30 15.12
C ALA A 621 17.61 -25.96 15.06
N ARG A 622 16.53 -25.24 15.44
CA ARG A 622 15.15 -25.75 15.36
C ARG A 622 14.70 -26.05 13.93
N ALA A 623 15.20 -25.31 12.95
CA ALA A 623 14.91 -25.50 11.53
C ALA A 623 15.69 -26.68 10.90
N ASN A 624 16.54 -27.37 11.67
CA ASN A 624 17.40 -28.46 11.20
C ASN A 624 18.26 -28.06 9.99
N ILE A 625 18.78 -26.83 9.98
CA ILE A 625 19.71 -26.35 8.94
C ILE A 625 21.13 -26.72 9.37
N ASP A 626 21.56 -27.93 8.99
CA ASP A 626 22.85 -28.51 9.40
C ASP A 626 23.93 -28.39 8.33
N ILE A 627 23.54 -28.17 7.07
CA ILE A 627 24.45 -28.01 5.95
C ILE A 627 24.14 -26.77 5.14
N ILE A 628 25.19 -26.04 4.78
CA ILE A 628 25.08 -24.86 3.92
C ILE A 628 26.24 -24.77 2.94
N PRO A 629 26.04 -24.08 1.81
CA PRO A 629 27.14 -23.63 0.97
C PRO A 629 27.89 -22.47 1.63
N TRP A 630 29.21 -22.59 1.72
CA TRP A 630 30.13 -21.62 2.26
C TRP A 630 31.30 -21.39 1.31
N THR A 631 31.39 -20.19 0.74
CA THR A 631 32.51 -19.83 -0.13
C THR A 631 32.85 -18.34 -0.02
N ALA A 632 34.15 -18.05 -0.03
CA ALA A 632 34.68 -16.69 -0.09
C ALA A 632 34.66 -16.11 -1.52
N THR A 633 34.62 -16.97 -2.55
CA THR A 633 34.62 -16.53 -3.96
C THR A 633 33.19 -16.30 -4.45
N HIS A 634 32.98 -15.20 -5.20
CA HIS A 634 31.69 -14.86 -5.79
C HIS A 634 31.31 -15.82 -6.92
N GLY A 635 30.93 -17.05 -6.58
CA GLY A 635 30.27 -17.97 -7.50
C GLY A 635 28.89 -17.47 -7.89
N GLN A 636 28.41 -17.88 -9.07
CA GLN A 636 27.02 -17.65 -9.48
C GLN A 636 26.08 -18.74 -8.91
N TRP A 637 26.63 -19.91 -8.55
CA TRP A 637 25.91 -21.14 -8.23
C TRP A 637 26.54 -21.88 -7.03
N ALA A 638 25.75 -22.69 -6.33
CA ALA A 638 26.27 -23.65 -5.36
C ALA A 638 27.06 -24.74 -6.12
N ASN A 639 28.32 -24.96 -5.72
CA ASN A 639 29.12 -26.09 -6.18
C ASN A 639 29.15 -27.14 -5.06
N ALA A 640 29.27 -28.43 -5.39
CA ALA A 640 29.43 -29.51 -4.42
C ALA A 640 30.55 -29.21 -3.42
N SER A 641 31.68 -28.68 -3.89
CA SER A 641 32.85 -28.32 -3.05
C SER A 641 32.64 -27.14 -2.11
N HIS A 642 31.53 -26.42 -2.19
CA HIS A 642 31.27 -25.29 -1.30
C HIS A 642 30.52 -25.70 -0.03
N TRP A 643 29.98 -26.92 0.05
CA TRP A 643 29.12 -27.29 1.16
C TRP A 643 29.90 -27.70 2.43
N THR A 644 29.44 -27.21 3.57
CA THR A 644 30.05 -27.36 4.90
C THR A 644 29.03 -27.76 5.96
N TRP A 645 29.52 -28.28 7.09
CA TRP A 645 28.72 -28.55 8.29
C TRP A 645 28.49 -27.28 9.12
N ILE A 646 27.30 -27.15 9.69
CA ILE A 646 27.02 -26.20 10.76
C ILE A 646 27.14 -26.92 12.11
N GLY A 647 28.02 -26.42 12.98
CA GLY A 647 27.98 -26.69 14.41
C GLY A 647 27.04 -25.71 15.09
N HIS A 648 25.96 -26.20 15.69
CA HIS A 648 25.04 -25.35 16.45
C HIS A 648 25.65 -25.02 17.81
N ALA A 649 25.97 -23.73 18.01
CA ALA A 649 26.45 -23.16 19.25
C ALA A 649 25.67 -21.88 19.57
N LEU A 650 25.53 -21.56 20.85
CA LEU A 650 24.99 -20.28 21.30
C LEU A 650 26.12 -19.25 21.42
N PRO A 651 25.87 -17.96 21.16
CA PRO A 651 26.82 -16.89 21.45
C PRO A 651 27.26 -16.93 22.92
N SER A 652 28.55 -16.79 23.18
CA SER A 652 29.07 -16.60 24.55
C SER A 652 28.72 -15.18 25.03
N LYS A 653 28.11 -15.04 26.21
CA LYS A 653 27.91 -13.72 26.83
C LYS A 653 29.28 -13.05 27.02
N GLN A 654 29.53 -11.94 26.33
CA GLN A 654 30.70 -11.10 26.63
C GLN A 654 30.45 -10.34 27.94
N GLY A 655 31.52 -10.17 28.73
CA GLY A 655 31.46 -9.80 30.15
C GLY A 655 30.68 -8.53 30.50
N GLU A 656 30.23 -8.51 31.76
CA GLU A 656 29.43 -7.46 32.40
C GLU A 656 30.02 -6.06 32.14
N ALA A 657 29.32 -5.27 31.33
CA ALA A 657 29.56 -3.83 31.24
C ALA A 657 28.75 -3.12 32.34
N GLU A 658 29.43 -2.27 33.11
CA GLU A 658 28.83 -1.43 34.14
C GLU A 658 27.78 -0.49 33.52
N TYR A 659 26.53 -0.59 34.01
CA TYR A 659 25.37 0.26 33.71
C TYR A 659 24.65 0.07 32.37
N LEU A 660 24.22 -1.16 32.09
CA LEU A 660 23.24 -1.49 31.03
C LEU A 660 22.09 -2.35 31.62
N PRO A 661 20.86 -2.28 31.05
CA PRO A 661 19.70 -3.02 31.56
C PRO A 661 20.02 -4.51 31.70
N HIS A 662 19.72 -5.08 32.87
CA HIS A 662 20.13 -6.45 33.21
C HIS A 662 19.30 -7.50 32.45
N ASP A 663 18.10 -7.12 32.00
CA ASP A 663 17.20 -7.97 31.24
C ASP A 663 16.34 -7.18 30.23
N GLU A 664 15.45 -7.91 29.58
CA GLU A 664 14.63 -7.41 28.47
C GLU A 664 13.52 -6.45 28.93
N GLU A 665 13.01 -6.64 30.15
CA GLU A 665 11.95 -5.80 30.72
C GLU A 665 12.50 -4.40 31.01
N ASP A 666 13.70 -4.33 31.58
CA ASP A 666 14.42 -3.08 31.82
C ASP A 666 14.69 -2.30 30.52
N ALA A 667 15.06 -3.01 29.43
CA ALA A 667 15.32 -2.38 28.14
C ALA A 667 14.03 -1.84 27.50
N GLU A 668 12.93 -2.59 27.56
CA GLU A 668 11.63 -2.14 27.04
C GLU A 668 11.06 -0.98 27.85
N GLU A 669 11.22 -0.99 29.17
CA GLU A 669 10.86 0.13 30.01
C GLU A 669 11.66 1.38 29.62
N LEU A 670 12.96 1.25 29.37
CA LEU A 670 13.79 2.35 28.88
C LEU A 670 13.35 2.86 27.50
N ARG A 671 12.91 1.98 26.58
CA ARG A 671 12.32 2.38 25.30
C ARG A 671 11.05 3.18 25.50
N LEU A 672 10.14 2.71 26.33
CA LEU A 672 8.89 3.39 26.65
C LEU A 672 9.18 4.76 27.30
N GLN A 673 10.15 4.83 28.22
CA GLN A 673 10.60 6.09 28.82
C GLN A 673 11.23 7.04 27.78
N THR A 674 12.07 6.54 26.88
CA THR A 674 12.72 7.34 25.82
C THR A 674 11.70 7.85 24.78
N GLN A 675 10.74 7.01 24.39
CA GLN A 675 9.66 7.37 23.50
C GLN A 675 8.74 8.43 24.16
N ARG A 676 8.41 8.26 25.44
CA ARG A 676 7.71 9.28 26.24
C ARG A 676 8.49 10.59 26.32
N GLN A 677 9.81 10.55 26.48
CA GLN A 677 10.67 11.75 26.46
C GLN A 677 10.73 12.42 25.08
N LYS A 678 10.72 11.65 23.98
CA LYS A 678 10.68 12.19 22.61
C LYS A 678 9.33 12.79 22.25
N ASP A 679 8.26 12.13 22.65
CA ASP A 679 6.90 12.60 22.40
C ASP A 679 6.54 13.79 23.32
N ASN A 680 7.26 13.94 24.43
CA ASN A 680 7.10 15.03 25.39
C ASN A 680 8.47 15.63 25.80
N PRO A 681 9.18 16.34 24.90
CA PRO A 681 10.51 16.87 25.14
C PRO A 681 10.42 18.08 26.09
N SER A 682 10.38 17.81 27.39
CA SER A 682 10.39 18.86 28.40
C SER A 682 11.84 19.17 28.80
N PRO A 683 12.32 20.43 28.67
CA PRO A 683 13.56 20.82 29.30
C PRO A 683 13.31 20.87 30.81
N HIS A 684 13.92 19.93 31.51
CA HIS A 684 13.91 19.74 32.98
C HIS A 684 12.60 19.18 33.56
N GLY A 685 12.72 17.92 33.99
CA GLY A 685 11.64 17.03 34.40
C GLY A 685 10.73 17.56 35.50
N TRP A 686 9.43 17.41 35.24
CA TRP A 686 8.44 16.93 36.19
C TRP A 686 7.60 15.90 35.42
N SER A 687 7.35 14.73 36.00
CA SER A 687 6.31 13.81 35.53
C SER A 687 5.19 13.79 36.56
N ALA A 688 3.95 13.94 36.10
CA ALA A 688 2.78 13.63 36.90
C ALA A 688 2.31 12.25 36.45
N THR A 689 2.38 11.25 37.33
CA THR A 689 1.62 10.01 37.14
C THR A 689 0.14 10.35 37.17
N VAL A 690 -0.51 10.17 36.02
CA VAL A 690 -1.95 10.35 35.84
C VAL A 690 -2.65 9.23 36.63
N PRO A 691 -3.52 9.54 37.61
CA PRO A 691 -4.40 8.52 38.18
C PRO A 691 -5.33 8.03 37.07
N ASN A 692 -5.56 6.72 37.00
CA ASN A 692 -6.30 6.01 35.93
C ASN A 692 -7.77 6.45 35.68
N ALA A 693 -8.23 7.55 36.28
CA ALA A 693 -9.60 8.02 36.16
C ALA A 693 -9.62 9.55 36.08
N LEU A 694 -9.31 10.13 34.91
CA LEU A 694 -9.71 11.48 34.52
C LEU A 694 -9.65 11.55 32.99
N TRP A 695 -10.80 11.64 32.34
CA TRP A 695 -10.89 11.79 30.88
C TRP A 695 -10.16 13.07 30.45
N SER A 696 -9.15 12.92 29.59
CA SER A 696 -8.33 14.00 29.08
C SER A 696 -9.15 14.93 28.18
N ILE A 697 -9.27 16.20 28.56
CA ILE A 697 -9.62 17.27 27.62
C ILE A 697 -8.34 17.61 26.84
N ASP A 698 -8.28 17.21 25.57
CA ASP A 698 -7.17 17.56 24.66
C ASP A 698 -7.16 19.07 24.40
N ILE A 699 -6.11 19.76 24.84
CA ILE A 699 -5.83 21.15 24.47
C ILE A 699 -4.76 21.14 23.37
N HIS A 700 -5.19 21.26 22.12
CA HIS A 700 -4.27 21.35 20.99
C HIS A 700 -3.64 22.75 20.87
N ARG A 701 -2.42 22.81 20.35
CA ARG A 701 -1.69 24.08 20.09
C ARG A 701 -2.41 25.00 19.08
N THR A 702 -3.28 24.43 18.26
CA THR A 702 -4.13 25.14 17.27
C THR A 702 -5.38 25.78 17.88
N THR A 703 -5.69 25.47 19.14
CA THR A 703 -6.79 26.08 19.90
C THR A 703 -6.37 27.37 20.62
N ILE A 704 -5.12 27.80 20.44
CA ILE A 704 -4.59 29.06 20.93
C ILE A 704 -5.02 30.14 19.93
N SER A 705 -5.76 31.15 20.38
CA SER A 705 -6.30 32.20 19.49
C SER A 705 -5.16 32.96 18.79
N SER A 706 -5.45 33.51 17.60
CA SER A 706 -4.51 34.32 16.83
C SER A 706 -3.94 35.49 17.63
N GLU A 707 -4.70 36.06 18.57
CA GLU A 707 -4.22 37.11 19.47
C GLU A 707 -3.10 36.63 20.39
N MET A 708 -3.20 35.42 20.94
CA MET A 708 -2.16 34.84 21.79
C MET A 708 -0.89 34.50 21.00
N HIS A 709 -1.04 34.03 19.75
CA HIS A 709 0.11 33.80 18.88
C HIS A 709 0.83 35.11 18.52
N ASN A 710 0.08 36.18 18.26
CA ASN A 710 0.63 37.53 18.03
C ASN A 710 1.33 38.09 19.28
N GLY A 711 0.78 37.86 20.48
CA GLY A 711 1.42 38.26 21.74
C GLY A 711 2.80 37.61 21.92
N PHE A 712 2.93 36.32 21.58
CA PHE A 712 4.22 35.62 21.61
C PHE A 712 5.19 36.10 20.52
N GLU A 713 4.71 36.40 19.31
CA GLU A 713 5.55 36.94 18.23
C GLU A 713 6.08 38.34 18.54
N GLN A 714 5.26 39.21 19.12
CA GLN A 714 5.68 40.57 19.49
C GLN A 714 6.67 40.56 20.67
N LEU A 715 6.54 39.62 21.60
CA LEU A 715 7.53 39.34 22.65
C LEU A 715 8.89 38.91 22.08
N GLY A 716 8.89 38.15 20.97
CA GLY A 716 10.10 37.76 20.26
C GLY A 716 10.76 38.89 19.47
N LYS A 717 9.97 39.85 18.97
CA LYS A 717 10.45 40.98 18.15
C LYS A 717 10.91 42.20 18.97
N ALA A 718 10.42 42.38 20.20
CA ALA A 718 10.88 43.43 21.12
C ALA A 718 12.24 43.10 21.80
N GLY A 719 12.77 41.90 21.60
CA GLY A 719 14.07 41.45 22.12
C GLY A 719 15.26 41.88 21.26
N GLY A 720 15.41 43.17 20.98
CA GLY A 720 16.70 43.72 20.55
C GLY A 720 17.73 43.54 21.65
N LYS A 721 18.91 42.98 21.31
CA LYS A 721 20.04 42.70 22.21
C LYS A 721 20.30 43.81 23.24
N LYS A 722 19.77 43.67 24.45
CA LYS A 722 20.35 44.01 25.76
C LYS A 722 19.28 43.81 26.84
N THR A 723 19.51 42.79 27.68
CA THR A 723 18.77 42.53 28.91
C THR A 723 18.98 43.70 29.89
N ASN A 724 17.95 44.53 30.06
CA ASN A 724 17.54 45.10 31.35
C ASN A 724 16.22 45.86 31.18
N GLY A 725 15.16 45.37 31.82
CA GLY A 725 13.88 46.08 31.97
C GLY A 725 12.82 45.78 30.91
N MET A 726 12.28 44.56 30.87
CA MET A 726 10.98 44.33 30.24
C MET A 726 9.89 45.03 31.09
N ASN A 727 9.02 45.84 30.47
CA ASN A 727 7.92 46.53 31.16
C ASN A 727 6.75 45.57 31.42
N TYR A 728 6.90 44.75 32.46
CA TYR A 728 5.92 43.73 32.84
C TYR A 728 4.59 44.29 33.33
N LYS A 729 4.59 45.52 33.88
CA LYS A 729 3.36 46.20 34.32
C LYS A 729 2.47 46.54 33.12
N GLY A 730 3.05 47.07 32.05
CA GLY A 730 2.33 47.33 30.80
C GLY A 730 1.80 46.06 30.13
N LEU A 731 2.51 44.93 30.26
CA LEU A 731 2.03 43.64 29.76
C LEU A 731 0.81 43.14 30.54
N TYR A 732 0.81 43.28 31.87
CA TYR A 732 -0.34 42.92 32.71
C TYR A 732 -1.56 43.79 32.41
N GLU A 733 -1.39 45.12 32.33
CA GLU A 733 -2.48 46.07 32.05
C GLU A 733 -3.09 45.85 30.65
N HIS A 734 -2.26 45.53 29.65
CA HIS A 734 -2.74 45.22 28.30
C HIS A 734 -3.52 43.90 28.23
N LEU A 735 -3.05 42.86 28.93
CA LEU A 735 -3.73 41.57 29.00
C LEU A 735 -5.04 41.65 29.79
N LEU A 736 -5.07 42.45 30.86
CA LEU A 736 -6.27 42.75 31.63
C LEU A 736 -7.31 43.50 30.77
N HIS A 737 -6.87 44.48 29.99
CA HIS A 737 -7.79 45.25 29.14
C HIS A 737 -8.35 44.41 27.97
N LEU A 738 -7.55 43.49 27.42
CA LEU A 738 -8.02 42.49 26.44
C LEU A 738 -9.00 41.48 27.07
N PHE A 739 -8.80 41.14 28.34
CA PHE A 739 -9.65 40.24 29.12
C PHE A 739 -11.01 40.88 29.44
N GLU A 740 -11.04 42.16 29.81
CA GLU A 740 -12.28 42.89 30.10
C GLU A 740 -13.15 43.12 28.86
N ARG A 741 -12.57 43.11 27.65
CA ARG A 741 -13.27 43.45 26.41
C ARG A 741 -13.99 42.28 25.74
N ASP A 742 -13.43 41.06 25.74
CA ASP A 742 -13.83 40.01 24.79
C ASP A 742 -13.90 38.56 25.37
N ILE A 743 -14.52 38.32 26.53
CA ILE A 743 -14.71 36.94 27.03
C ILE A 743 -15.92 36.25 26.38
N THR A 744 -15.63 35.23 25.56
CA THR A 744 -16.60 34.24 25.06
C THR A 744 -16.18 32.78 25.35
N THR A 745 -15.09 32.55 26.10
CA THR A 745 -14.52 31.20 26.33
C THR A 745 -14.50 30.84 27.83
N PRO A 746 -14.64 29.54 28.23
CA PRO A 746 -14.80 29.16 29.64
C PRO A 746 -13.59 29.49 30.54
N VAL A 747 -13.88 30.25 31.60
CA VAL A 747 -12.97 30.83 32.61
C VAL A 747 -11.92 29.85 33.17
N HIS A 748 -12.24 28.57 33.34
CA HIS A 748 -11.32 27.57 33.90
C HIS A 748 -10.06 27.32 33.05
N ARG A 749 -10.14 27.44 31.72
CA ARG A 749 -8.98 27.23 30.83
C ARG A 749 -7.99 28.39 30.92
N TYR A 750 -8.49 29.59 31.14
CA TYR A 750 -7.70 30.80 31.28
C TYR A 750 -6.99 30.85 32.64
N ILE A 751 -7.66 30.39 33.69
CA ILE A 751 -7.11 30.26 35.06
C ILE A 751 -5.94 29.27 35.09
N LEU A 752 -6.09 28.11 34.45
CA LEU A 752 -5.00 27.15 34.27
C LEU A 752 -3.82 27.74 33.51
N PHE A 753 -4.08 28.55 32.50
CA PHE A 753 -3.04 29.24 31.73
C PHE A 753 -2.31 30.31 32.56
N CYS A 754 -3.03 31.19 33.27
CA CYS A 754 -2.45 32.22 34.14
C CYS A 754 -1.65 31.63 35.30
N ALA A 755 -2.15 30.57 35.94
CA ALA A 755 -1.43 29.83 36.98
C ALA A 755 -0.13 29.22 36.44
N THR A 756 -0.18 28.64 35.23
CA THR A 756 1.00 28.08 34.55
C THR A 756 2.01 29.17 34.19
N LEU A 757 1.54 30.36 33.77
CA LEU A 757 2.39 31.51 33.44
C LEU A 757 3.09 32.07 34.69
N LEU A 758 2.36 32.26 35.79
CA LEU A 758 2.90 32.74 37.07
C LEU A 758 3.95 31.78 37.66
N CYS A 759 3.69 30.47 37.61
CA CYS A 759 4.65 29.44 38.01
C CYS A 759 5.92 29.44 37.15
N LYS A 760 5.81 29.83 35.87
CA LYS A 760 6.95 29.93 34.94
C LYS A 760 7.77 31.21 35.11
N ILE A 761 7.10 32.32 35.46
CA ILE A 761 7.74 33.64 35.60
C ILE A 761 8.45 33.79 36.94
N PHE A 762 7.95 33.17 38.03
CA PHE A 762 8.54 33.29 39.37
C PHE A 762 9.04 31.96 39.96
N PRO A 763 9.97 31.21 39.31
CA PRO A 763 10.44 29.95 39.86
C PRO A 763 11.44 30.10 41.03
N ARG A 764 11.81 31.33 41.46
CA ARG A 764 12.94 31.57 42.40
C ARG A 764 12.73 32.60 43.52
N HIS A 765 11.53 33.12 43.77
CA HIS A 765 11.30 34.03 44.91
C HIS A 765 10.66 33.29 46.08
N GLN A 766 11.15 33.53 47.30
CA GLN A 766 10.52 33.07 48.54
C GLN A 766 9.90 34.26 49.29
N TYR A 767 8.78 34.00 49.96
CA TYR A 767 8.18 34.92 50.93
C TYR A 767 8.34 34.29 52.31
N GLN A 768 8.98 35.01 53.25
CA GLN A 768 9.10 34.54 54.62
C GLN A 768 8.03 35.22 55.49
N VAL A 769 7.23 34.41 56.19
CA VAL A 769 6.34 34.91 57.25
C VAL A 769 7.17 35.05 58.52
N SER A 770 7.12 36.22 59.16
CA SER A 770 8.08 36.63 60.19
C SER A 770 8.04 35.82 61.50
N ASN A 771 7.09 34.90 61.71
CA ASN A 771 7.14 33.93 62.81
C ASN A 771 6.29 32.68 62.52
N PRO A 772 6.85 31.56 62.02
CA PRO A 772 6.09 30.39 61.57
C PRO A 772 5.39 29.60 62.69
N ASN A 773 5.59 29.94 63.97
CA ASN A 773 5.09 29.14 65.11
C ASN A 773 4.00 29.83 65.95
N ALA A 774 3.43 30.97 65.52
CA ALA A 774 2.28 31.52 66.21
C ALA A 774 0.99 30.77 65.80
N PRO A 775 0.11 30.36 66.74
CA PRO A 775 -1.12 29.67 66.39
C PRO A 775 -2.14 30.66 65.81
N TYR A 776 -2.50 30.48 64.54
CA TYR A 776 -3.42 31.36 63.81
C TYR A 776 -4.80 30.71 63.71
N ALA A 777 -5.80 31.29 64.37
CA ALA A 777 -7.14 30.68 64.48
C ALA A 777 -8.24 31.51 63.81
N THR A 778 -7.96 32.74 63.36
CA THR A 778 -8.99 33.65 62.82
C THR A 778 -8.60 34.33 61.50
N VAL A 779 -9.60 34.78 60.73
CA VAL A 779 -9.40 35.50 59.45
C VAL A 779 -8.63 36.81 59.61
N ALA A 780 -8.73 37.47 60.78
CA ALA A 780 -7.95 38.67 61.09
C ALA A 780 -6.43 38.37 61.23
N ASP A 781 -6.07 37.18 61.70
CA ASP A 781 -4.68 36.71 61.77
C ASP A 781 -4.09 36.46 60.37
N GLY A 782 -4.91 35.92 59.45
CA GLY A 782 -4.56 35.77 58.03
C GLY A 782 -4.23 37.10 57.34
N ASN A 783 -4.99 38.17 57.65
CA ASN A 783 -4.75 39.49 57.08
C ASN A 783 -3.49 40.17 57.64
N LYS A 784 -3.10 39.89 58.89
CA LYS A 784 -1.82 40.34 59.46
C LYS A 784 -0.62 39.65 58.80
N ILE A 785 -0.75 38.37 58.44
CA ILE A 785 0.30 37.58 57.74
C ILE A 785 0.60 38.17 56.36
N ILE A 786 -0.44 38.49 55.59
CA ILE A 786 -0.29 39.02 54.23
C ILE A 786 0.43 40.39 54.24
N ARG A 787 0.16 41.23 55.24
CA ARG A 787 0.81 42.55 55.38
C ARG A 787 2.27 42.50 55.84
N ALA A 788 2.71 41.38 56.43
CA ALA A 788 4.06 41.23 56.98
C ALA A 788 5.04 40.45 56.08
N MET A 789 4.62 40.02 54.89
CA MET A 789 5.48 39.28 53.95
C MET A 789 6.46 40.21 53.23
N VAL A 790 7.77 39.96 53.38
CA VAL A 790 8.84 40.66 52.65
C VAL A 790 9.60 39.68 51.76
N MET A 791 9.92 40.10 50.53
CA MET A 791 10.68 39.33 49.55
C MET A 791 12.18 39.36 49.86
N ILE A 792 12.85 38.19 49.84
CA ILE A 792 14.31 38.11 50.04
C ILE A 792 14.95 37.21 48.96
N PRO A 793 16.16 37.53 48.42
CA PRO A 793 16.83 36.70 47.41
C PRO A 793 17.43 35.42 48.01
N ALA A 794 17.25 34.27 47.34
CA ALA A 794 17.51 32.95 47.94
C ALA A 794 18.95 32.40 47.74
N THR A 795 19.54 31.85 48.81
CA THR A 795 20.70 30.95 48.80
C THR A 795 20.30 29.53 49.21
N LYS A 796 20.58 28.56 48.31
CA LYS A 796 20.53 27.08 48.42
C LYS A 796 19.17 26.35 48.56
N LYS A 797 19.23 25.09 48.08
CA LYS A 797 18.18 24.17 47.57
C LYS A 797 17.21 23.62 48.63
N THR A 798 15.93 23.98 48.54
CA THR A 798 14.77 23.15 48.94
C THR A 798 13.49 23.75 48.33
N GLY A 799 12.67 22.97 47.60
CA GLY A 799 11.46 23.50 46.96
C GLY A 799 10.61 22.46 46.25
N THR A 800 9.83 21.68 47.00
CA THR A 800 8.75 20.82 46.48
C THR A 800 7.41 21.00 47.22
N GLY A 801 7.37 21.76 48.33
CA GLY A 801 6.18 21.88 49.19
C GLY A 801 5.12 22.90 48.78
N HIS A 802 5.44 23.92 47.97
CA HIS A 802 4.58 25.11 47.87
C HIS A 802 3.75 25.25 46.58
N VAL A 803 3.97 24.41 45.56
CA VAL A 803 3.18 24.47 44.30
C VAL A 803 1.72 24.04 44.53
N ARG A 804 1.50 22.99 45.34
CA ARG A 804 0.15 22.48 45.63
C ARG A 804 -0.69 23.47 46.45
N ILE A 805 -0.06 24.21 47.36
CA ILE A 805 -0.73 25.20 48.21
C ILE A 805 -1.13 26.42 47.38
N MET A 806 -0.27 26.90 46.47
CA MET A 806 -0.62 28.02 45.58
C MET A 806 -1.75 27.65 44.60
N SER A 807 -1.72 26.44 44.02
CA SER A 807 -2.79 25.99 43.12
C SER A 807 -4.11 25.77 43.86
N ALA A 808 -4.09 25.20 45.07
CA ALA A 808 -5.29 25.00 45.87
C ALA A 808 -5.91 26.34 46.33
N SER A 809 -5.10 27.29 46.79
CA SER A 809 -5.59 28.61 47.22
C SER A 809 -6.17 29.42 46.05
N PHE A 810 -5.59 29.30 44.85
CA PHE A 810 -6.10 29.98 43.66
C PHE A 810 -7.40 29.36 43.13
N ILE A 811 -7.52 28.03 43.12
CA ILE A 811 -8.75 27.33 42.74
C ILE A 811 -9.87 27.62 43.76
N ALA A 812 -9.57 27.65 45.06
CA ALA A 812 -10.53 28.00 46.10
C ALA A 812 -11.03 29.45 45.95
N TRP A 813 -10.14 30.39 45.65
CA TRP A 813 -10.49 31.81 45.42
C TRP A 813 -11.37 32.02 44.18
N VAL A 814 -11.09 31.29 43.09
CA VAL A 814 -11.89 31.29 41.87
C VAL A 814 -13.29 30.71 42.13
N THR A 815 -13.36 29.61 42.87
CA THR A 815 -14.63 28.93 43.16
C THR A 815 -15.52 29.79 44.05
N TYR A 816 -14.94 30.50 45.02
CA TYR A 816 -15.63 31.45 45.88
C TYR A 816 -16.21 32.64 45.10
N ASN A 817 -15.43 33.25 44.20
CA ASN A 817 -15.89 34.41 43.41
C ASN A 817 -16.93 34.05 42.34
N LEU A 818 -16.92 32.82 41.82
CA LEU A 818 -17.93 32.37 40.85
C LEU A 818 -19.24 31.93 41.51
N TYR A 819 -19.23 31.60 42.80
CA TYR A 819 -20.43 31.26 43.59
C TYR A 819 -21.26 32.48 43.99
N GLU A 820 -20.69 33.70 44.00
CA GLU A 820 -21.42 34.93 44.29
C GLU A 820 -22.31 35.41 43.13
N GLN A 821 -22.24 34.81 41.94
CA GLN A 821 -23.12 35.17 40.83
C GLN A 821 -24.44 34.39 40.88
N GLN A 822 -25.51 35.05 41.37
CA GLN A 822 -26.88 34.53 41.35
C GLN A 822 -27.29 34.05 39.94
N GLY A 823 -27.83 32.83 39.85
CA GLY A 823 -28.39 32.25 38.63
C GLY A 823 -27.43 31.40 37.80
N PHE A 824 -26.13 31.35 38.11
CA PHE A 824 -25.15 30.58 37.35
C PHE A 824 -25.49 29.08 37.28
N VAL A 825 -26.01 28.51 38.37
CA VAL A 825 -26.30 27.07 38.46
C VAL A 825 -27.54 26.72 37.65
N LYS A 826 -28.58 27.57 37.72
CA LYS A 826 -29.80 27.42 36.91
C LYS A 826 -29.51 27.52 35.42
N GLN A 827 -28.68 28.47 35.03
CA GLN A 827 -28.38 28.73 33.62
C GLN A 827 -27.55 27.61 32.98
N ARG A 828 -26.65 26.98 33.74
CA ARG A 828 -25.74 25.98 33.19
C ARG A 828 -26.24 24.55 33.31
N PHE A 829 -26.98 24.24 34.37
CA PHE A 829 -27.39 22.87 34.70
C PHE A 829 -28.90 22.68 34.75
N GLY A 830 -29.70 23.74 34.55
CA GLY A 830 -31.15 23.68 34.56
C GLY A 830 -31.77 23.46 35.94
N ILE A 831 -30.96 23.53 37.01
CA ILE A 831 -31.40 23.31 38.38
C ILE A 831 -31.69 24.68 39.02
N GLU A 832 -32.94 24.91 39.42
CA GLU A 832 -33.28 26.12 40.18
C GLU A 832 -32.49 26.15 41.50
N GLU A 833 -31.76 27.24 41.75
CA GLU A 833 -30.98 27.42 42.98
C GLU A 833 -31.86 27.33 44.23
N GLY A 834 -33.15 27.69 44.12
CA GLY A 834 -34.15 27.50 45.18
C GLY A 834 -34.42 26.03 45.54
N LEU A 835 -34.26 25.09 44.60
CA LEU A 835 -34.40 23.65 44.87
C LEU A 835 -33.24 23.14 45.73
N ILE A 836 -32.02 23.62 45.46
CA ILE A 836 -30.81 23.30 46.24
C ILE A 836 -30.92 23.90 47.65
N CYS A 837 -31.41 25.15 47.77
CA CYS A 837 -31.68 25.76 49.07
C CYS A 837 -32.77 25.01 49.85
N SER A 838 -33.84 24.55 49.21
CA SER A 838 -34.91 23.78 49.88
C SER A 838 -34.42 22.40 50.40
N MET A 839 -33.51 21.74 49.68
CA MET A 839 -32.87 20.49 50.14
C MET A 839 -31.92 20.72 51.33
N VAL A 840 -31.40 21.92 51.49
CA VAL A 840 -30.58 22.35 52.64
C VAL A 840 -31.45 22.76 53.83
N GLU A 841 -32.67 23.25 53.59
CA GLU A 841 -33.61 23.66 54.64
C GLU A 841 -34.35 22.48 55.31
N ASP A 842 -34.67 21.42 54.56
CA ASP A 842 -35.35 20.22 55.10
C ASP A 842 -34.43 19.26 55.90
N ALA A 843 -33.11 19.44 55.82
CA ALA A 843 -32.13 18.64 56.56
C ALA A 843 -31.56 19.43 57.74
N ASN A 844 -31.94 19.05 58.97
CA ASN A 844 -31.54 19.71 60.22
C ASN A 844 -30.04 20.08 60.27
N LYS A 845 -29.82 21.37 60.56
CA LYS A 845 -28.55 22.12 60.42
C LYS A 845 -27.42 21.60 61.32
N LYS A 846 -26.39 20.99 60.70
CA LYS A 846 -24.94 21.16 61.01
C LYS A 846 -24.02 20.20 60.25
N THR A 847 -24.56 19.19 59.58
CA THR A 847 -23.77 18.20 58.82
C THR A 847 -24.00 18.22 57.31
N ALA A 848 -24.92 19.07 56.83
CA ALA A 848 -25.34 19.09 55.42
C ALA A 848 -24.43 19.91 54.49
N ASP A 849 -23.81 21.01 54.95
CA ASP A 849 -22.87 21.77 54.10
C ASP A 849 -21.75 20.84 53.63
N HIS A 850 -21.17 20.05 54.54
CA HIS A 850 -20.15 19.08 54.18
C HIS A 850 -20.64 18.00 53.22
N ALA A 851 -21.87 17.50 53.34
CA ALA A 851 -22.38 16.39 52.53
C ALA A 851 -22.82 16.81 51.12
N VAL A 852 -23.33 18.04 50.93
CA VAL A 852 -23.69 18.58 49.61
C VAL A 852 -22.42 18.97 48.84
N TYR A 853 -21.45 19.62 49.50
CA TYR A 853 -20.17 19.94 48.89
C TYR A 853 -19.39 18.67 48.52
N TRP A 854 -19.38 17.64 49.37
CA TRP A 854 -18.76 16.35 49.05
C TRP A 854 -19.57 15.50 48.07
N GLY A 855 -20.90 15.61 48.04
CA GLY A 855 -21.76 14.96 47.06
C GLY A 855 -21.51 15.48 45.65
N LEU A 856 -21.36 16.81 45.50
CA LEU A 856 -20.93 17.45 44.25
C LEU A 856 -19.48 17.08 43.88
N PHE A 857 -18.59 16.99 44.87
CA PHE A 857 -17.21 16.55 44.68
C PHE A 857 -17.10 15.07 44.23
N ALA A 858 -17.96 14.20 44.76
CA ALA A 858 -18.03 12.78 44.43
C ALA A 858 -18.72 12.54 43.07
N ALA A 859 -19.75 13.31 42.74
CA ALA A 859 -20.37 13.31 41.40
C ALA A 859 -19.40 13.82 40.31
N TRP A 860 -18.39 14.61 40.69
CA TRP A 860 -17.27 15.03 39.83
C TRP A 860 -16.10 14.02 39.80
N GLY A 861 -16.25 12.84 40.39
CA GLY A 861 -15.33 11.71 40.21
C GLY A 861 -14.12 11.66 41.15
N PHE A 862 -14.12 12.44 42.25
CA PHE A 862 -13.05 12.37 43.24
C PHE A 862 -13.45 11.48 44.44
N HIS A 863 -12.98 10.23 44.45
CA HIS A 863 -13.04 9.37 45.66
C HIS A 863 -11.76 9.51 46.49
N SER A 864 -11.89 9.64 47.82
CA SER A 864 -10.76 9.56 48.73
C SER A 864 -10.43 8.09 49.05
N LEU A 865 -9.24 7.63 48.66
CA LEU A 865 -8.66 6.40 49.18
C LEU A 865 -8.18 6.64 50.63
N ARG A 866 -8.95 6.16 51.61
CA ARG A 866 -8.42 5.70 52.89
C ARG A 866 -9.00 4.33 53.21
N SER A 867 -8.25 3.29 52.87
CA SER A 867 -8.40 1.97 53.44
C SER A 867 -7.83 1.99 54.86
N THR A 868 -8.69 2.01 55.87
CA THR A 868 -8.46 1.39 57.17
C THR A 868 -9.79 1.41 57.93
N ILE A 869 -10.59 0.37 57.70
CA ILE A 869 -11.52 -0.32 58.62
C ILE A 869 -12.19 -1.44 57.78
N PRO A 870 -12.25 -2.70 58.25
CA PRO A 870 -12.86 -3.79 57.52
C PRO A 870 -14.39 -3.80 57.67
N SER A 871 -15.05 -4.36 56.65
CA SER A 871 -16.49 -4.65 56.50
C SER A 871 -17.40 -3.52 55.99
N LEU A 872 -17.83 -3.63 54.72
CA LEU A 872 -19.23 -3.62 54.28
C LEU A 872 -19.31 -3.81 52.75
N ASN A 873 -20.32 -4.56 52.33
CA ASN A 873 -20.46 -5.25 51.04
C ASN A 873 -21.05 -4.31 49.94
N PRO A 874 -20.40 -4.13 48.77
CA PRO A 874 -20.86 -3.17 47.73
C PRO A 874 -21.90 -3.74 46.74
N LEU A 875 -22.73 -4.68 47.18
CA LEU A 875 -23.76 -5.33 46.36
C LEU A 875 -25.17 -4.83 46.74
N ALA A 876 -25.43 -3.53 46.55
CA ALA A 876 -26.78 -2.97 46.61
C ALA A 876 -26.80 -1.58 45.97
N LEU A 877 -26.80 -1.49 44.64
CA LEU A 877 -27.25 -0.31 43.86
C LEU A 877 -27.21 -0.60 42.34
N TYR A 878 -27.77 -1.74 41.92
CA TYR A 878 -28.10 -1.99 40.50
C TYR A 878 -29.45 -2.69 40.41
N THR A 879 -30.50 -1.95 40.73
CA THR A 879 -31.86 -2.26 40.32
C THR A 879 -32.57 -0.93 40.04
N HIS A 880 -32.67 -0.54 38.77
CA HIS A 880 -33.95 -0.30 38.11
C HIS A 880 -33.75 -0.05 36.60
N LYS A 881 -34.72 -0.57 35.85
CA LYS A 881 -34.84 -0.72 34.40
C LYS A 881 -35.28 0.61 33.71
N PRO A 882 -35.27 0.67 32.37
CA PRO A 882 -35.19 1.90 31.59
C PRO A 882 -36.54 2.54 31.26
N LEU A 883 -36.49 3.83 30.93
CA LEU A 883 -37.29 4.49 29.90
C LEU A 883 -36.36 5.38 29.06
#